data_AF-A0A016VBD1-F1
#
_entry.id   AF-A0A016VBD1-F1
#
_cell.length_a   1.000
_cell.length_b   1.000
_cell.length_c   1.000
_cell.angle_alpha   90.00
_cell.angle_beta   90.00
_cell.angle_gamma   90.00
#
_symmetry.space_group_name_H-M   'P 1'
#
loop_
_entity.id
_entity.type
_entity.pdbx_description
1 polymer ?
#
loop_
_entity_poly.entity_id
_entity_poly.type
_entity_poly.pdbx_seq_one_letter_code
_entity_poly.pdbx_strand_id
1 'polypeptide(L)'
;MVCPTSDLCVGSCNLQATEEGPINIGGLQQFACEVFKKMNIRQIVSKEVRENRNESHKEPIALLGCGPASISCASFLARLGYTNITIYERRDYVGGLSSSEIPQFRLPYEVVDFEIQLVRDIGVKIVTGRSLHKNDLTLEKLKADGAKAVFIGIGLPDPKKVNVFDGLTQSHGFYTSKEFLPIMAAASKPRMCRSSRTPLPSMKGRVIVLGAGDTAFDCATSALRAGASRVTVVFRKGFTGIRAVPEEVETARDENCEFMPFCSPKAVNIKDGKIVSVQFVKTEQDLNGKWYEDEGQTITLKADYVISAFGSTLLDEDVISAMSPVKVNKLGLPEVDQDTQSTNVPWVFAGGDVAGVAETLVESVNDGKLAAWSIHRYIQSLHGNDVGTNPKLPLFYSPIDEVDISVEMCGVKFENPFGLASAPPVTSGPMCRRAFEQGWGFVLTKSIVPDKDLVTNVSPRIVRGSTSGPIYGPNQGSFLNIELISEKSRAYWSQCIRELKHDFSTKVIIASIMCTYNKEDWASLAKECEEAGADMLELNLSCPHGMGEKGMGLACGQDPDIVRTISSWIREAVKIPFFPKMTPNITDIRAIAAAAKEGGANGVTAINTVSSLMHMKADGTAWPAVGKEKRTTYGGMSGSATRPIALKAVSAIANKMRGFPIMAAGGIESAETGLAFLYAGASVLQVCSAVQNQDYTVVEDYCTGLRALLYLKGAKSLKDWDGQSPPVEKHQKGKPLLLKGMVDLPNFGKYRGERTKLEKDVLAKNGPVPVESVFATRPDTAVKEVPKVQDVIGTALPRIGAYVTLDNLQQKVALIDNDMCINCGKCYMTCNDSGYQAITFNKDTHLPRVTEDNCTGCTLCYSVCPIPECIQMVPRTGPWKPPNRGLPPQFEPGTPKVVKVDAQGYPITDKD
;
A
#
# COMPACT_ATOMS: atom_id res chain seq x y z
N MET A 1 2.54 -9.23 -9.05
CA MET A 1 3.32 -9.44 -10.29
C MET A 1 2.74 -10.55 -11.16
N VAL A 2 2.57 -11.78 -10.66
CA VAL A 2 2.30 -12.96 -11.50
C VAL A 2 0.96 -13.65 -11.27
N CYS A 3 0.15 -13.20 -10.30
CA CYS A 3 -1.18 -13.77 -10.08
C CYS A 3 -2.06 -13.57 -11.34
N PRO A 4 -2.80 -14.59 -11.80
CA PRO A 4 -3.78 -14.47 -12.86
C PRO A 4 -5.04 -13.76 -12.35
N THR A 5 -4.93 -12.45 -12.12
CA THR A 5 -5.92 -11.74 -11.28
C THR A 5 -7.33 -11.73 -11.85
N SER A 6 -7.50 -11.80 -13.18
CA SER A 6 -8.79 -11.84 -13.86
C SER A 6 -9.61 -13.09 -13.53
N ASP A 7 -8.94 -14.18 -13.15
CA ASP A 7 -9.57 -15.42 -12.66
C ASP A 7 -9.56 -15.52 -11.12
N LEU A 8 -9.12 -14.46 -10.44
CA LEU A 8 -9.01 -14.38 -8.99
C LEU A 8 -9.67 -13.09 -8.47
N CYS A 9 -8.92 -12.25 -7.77
CA CYS A 9 -9.44 -11.08 -7.07
C CYS A 9 -10.04 -10.00 -7.99
N VAL A 10 -9.51 -9.83 -9.20
CA VAL A 10 -9.98 -8.80 -10.15
C VAL A 10 -11.25 -9.25 -10.86
N GLY A 11 -11.41 -10.54 -11.14
CA GLY A 11 -12.60 -11.11 -11.78
C GLY A 11 -13.89 -11.00 -10.97
N SER A 12 -13.79 -10.68 -9.68
CA SER A 12 -14.94 -10.44 -8.79
C SER A 12 -14.94 -9.03 -8.18
N CYS A 13 -14.16 -8.11 -8.74
CA CYS A 13 -14.10 -6.73 -8.23
C CYS A 13 -15.43 -6.00 -8.51
N ASN A 14 -16.04 -5.38 -7.49
CA ASN A 14 -17.30 -4.65 -7.66
C ASN A 14 -17.24 -3.54 -8.73
N LEU A 15 -16.08 -2.91 -8.92
CA LEU A 15 -15.89 -1.87 -9.95
C LEU A 15 -15.86 -2.42 -11.39
N GLN A 16 -15.86 -3.74 -11.59
CA GLN A 16 -16.13 -4.31 -12.91
C GLN A 16 -17.52 -3.94 -13.44
N ALA A 17 -18.44 -3.55 -12.54
CA ALA A 17 -19.78 -3.10 -12.90
C ALA A 17 -19.85 -1.63 -13.39
N THR A 18 -18.72 -0.92 -13.47
CA THR A 18 -18.63 0.45 -13.97
C THR A 18 -17.75 0.54 -15.22
N GLU A 19 -17.91 1.59 -16.01
CA GLU A 19 -17.23 1.75 -17.30
C GLU A 19 -15.70 1.86 -17.18
N GLU A 20 -15.19 2.38 -16.05
CA GLU A 20 -13.75 2.43 -15.76
C GLU A 20 -13.14 1.05 -15.45
N GLY A 21 -13.96 0.05 -15.13
CA GLY A 21 -13.55 -1.33 -14.93
C GLY A 21 -12.93 -1.63 -13.56
N PRO A 22 -12.50 -2.89 -13.35
CA PRO A 22 -12.05 -3.37 -12.06
C PRO A 22 -10.70 -2.77 -11.63
N ILE A 23 -10.45 -2.77 -10.32
CA ILE A 23 -9.19 -2.27 -9.75
C ILE A 23 -8.02 -3.16 -10.18
N ASN A 24 -6.87 -2.56 -10.49
CA ASN A 24 -5.60 -3.27 -10.67
C ASN A 24 -5.00 -3.70 -9.31
N ILE A 25 -5.61 -4.71 -8.70
CA ILE A 25 -5.22 -5.22 -7.37
C ILE A 25 -3.77 -5.73 -7.39
N GLY A 26 -3.38 -6.48 -8.42
CA GLY A 26 -2.04 -7.04 -8.55
C GLY A 26 -0.94 -5.98 -8.66
N GLY A 27 -1.21 -4.86 -9.34
CA GLY A 27 -0.30 -3.72 -9.45
C GLY A 27 -0.18 -2.92 -8.16
N LEU A 28 -1.28 -2.72 -7.41
CA LEU A 28 -1.25 -2.06 -6.11
C LEU A 28 -0.46 -2.88 -5.07
N GLN A 29 -0.67 -4.20 -5.02
CA GLN A 29 0.11 -5.08 -4.17
C GLN A 29 1.60 -5.05 -4.54
N GLN A 30 1.93 -5.07 -5.83
CA GLN A 30 3.32 -4.94 -6.28
C GLN A 30 3.95 -3.62 -5.83
N PHE A 31 3.26 -2.49 -5.98
CA PHE A 31 3.78 -1.19 -5.61
C PHE A 31 4.11 -1.11 -4.11
N ALA A 32 3.18 -1.51 -3.25
CA ALA A 32 3.40 -1.50 -1.80
C ALA A 32 4.58 -2.42 -1.38
N CYS A 33 4.64 -3.64 -1.94
CA CYS A 33 5.73 -4.57 -1.66
C CYS A 33 7.10 -4.06 -2.16
N GLU A 34 7.16 -3.42 -3.33
CA GLU A 34 8.41 -2.84 -3.84
C GLU A 34 8.88 -1.65 -2.99
N VAL A 35 7.97 -0.80 -2.51
CA VAL A 35 8.32 0.27 -1.58
C VAL A 35 8.86 -0.32 -0.27
N PHE A 36 8.20 -1.34 0.31
CA PHE A 36 8.69 -2.02 1.52
C PHE A 36 10.05 -2.71 1.31
N LYS A 37 10.26 -3.35 0.16
CA LYS A 37 11.56 -3.90 -0.24
C LYS A 37 12.65 -2.81 -0.29
N LYS A 38 12.34 -1.64 -0.85
CA LYS A 38 13.25 -0.48 -0.89
C LYS A 38 13.55 0.10 0.50
N MET A 39 12.64 -0.01 1.47
CA MET A 39 12.92 0.32 2.87
C MET A 39 13.97 -0.64 3.49
N ASN A 40 14.14 -1.83 2.92
CA ASN A 40 15.08 -2.88 3.35
C ASN A 40 14.92 -3.28 4.83
N ILE A 41 13.68 -3.40 5.29
CA ILE A 41 13.34 -3.73 6.67
C ILE A 41 13.19 -5.25 6.83
N ARG A 42 13.76 -5.81 7.90
CA ARG A 42 13.71 -7.26 8.19
C ARG A 42 12.36 -7.68 8.74
N GLN A 43 12.01 -8.94 8.52
CA GLN A 43 10.91 -9.58 9.25
C GLN A 43 11.37 -9.93 10.68
N ILE A 44 10.47 -9.87 11.64
CA ILE A 44 10.68 -10.40 13.00
C ILE A 44 9.52 -11.33 13.39
N VAL A 45 9.74 -12.15 14.42
CA VAL A 45 8.65 -12.86 15.10
C VAL A 45 8.06 -11.92 16.14
N SER A 46 6.73 -11.87 16.26
CA SER A 46 6.05 -10.98 17.21
C SER A 46 6.57 -11.19 18.63
N LYS A 47 6.51 -10.12 19.44
CA LYS A 47 6.93 -10.19 20.86
C LYS A 47 6.15 -11.24 21.62
N GLU A 48 4.83 -11.26 21.48
CA GLU A 48 3.93 -12.24 22.11
C GLU A 48 4.32 -13.68 21.79
N VAL A 49 4.59 -14.01 20.53
CA VAL A 49 4.98 -15.38 20.17
C VAL A 49 6.33 -15.73 20.76
N ARG A 50 7.31 -14.81 20.73
CA ARG A 50 8.64 -15.06 21.31
C ARG A 50 8.58 -15.37 22.80
N GLU A 51 7.73 -14.65 23.54
CA GLU A 51 7.55 -14.80 24.98
C GLU A 51 6.77 -16.07 25.35
N ASN A 52 5.86 -16.54 24.49
CA ASN A 52 5.03 -17.72 24.73
C ASN A 52 5.59 -19.04 24.19
N ARG A 53 6.87 -19.08 23.77
CA ARG A 53 7.52 -20.33 23.30
C ARG A 53 7.61 -21.36 24.42
N ASN A 54 7.48 -22.63 24.05
CA ASN A 54 7.64 -23.78 24.94
C ASN A 54 8.45 -24.89 24.24
N GLU A 55 8.66 -26.05 24.88
CA GLU A 55 9.49 -27.14 24.33
C GLU A 55 9.02 -27.66 22.97
N SER A 56 7.70 -27.69 22.69
CA SER A 56 7.19 -28.16 21.40
C SER A 56 7.64 -27.28 20.23
N HIS A 57 7.97 -26.00 20.48
CA HIS A 57 8.48 -25.07 19.47
C HIS A 57 9.96 -25.29 19.11
N LYS A 58 10.66 -26.20 19.82
CA LYS A 58 12.04 -26.57 19.52
C LYS A 58 12.14 -27.83 18.64
N GLU A 59 11.02 -28.50 18.42
CA GLU A 59 10.98 -29.75 17.66
C GLU A 59 11.47 -29.57 16.22
N PRO A 60 12.28 -30.51 15.68
CA PRO A 60 12.80 -30.40 14.32
C PRO A 60 11.70 -30.60 13.27
N ILE A 61 11.62 -29.66 12.32
CA ILE A 61 10.69 -29.71 11.18
C ILE A 61 11.49 -29.66 9.87
N ALA A 62 11.21 -30.60 8.97
CA ALA A 62 11.85 -30.66 7.66
C ALA A 62 10.85 -30.34 6.54
N LEU A 63 11.25 -29.52 5.58
CA LEU A 63 10.48 -29.23 4.38
C LEU A 63 11.31 -29.62 3.15
N LEU A 64 10.65 -30.19 2.14
CA LEU A 64 11.29 -30.71 0.94
C LEU A 64 10.89 -29.86 -0.26
N GLY A 65 11.88 -29.30 -0.97
CA GLY A 65 11.71 -28.31 -2.02
C GLY A 65 11.62 -26.89 -1.47
N CYS A 66 12.35 -25.94 -2.04
CA CYS A 66 12.33 -24.52 -1.68
C CYS A 66 11.53 -23.70 -2.70
N GLY A 67 10.30 -24.18 -2.97
CA GLY A 67 9.29 -23.46 -3.75
C GLY A 67 8.29 -22.69 -2.88
N PRO A 68 7.31 -22.02 -3.50
CA PRO A 68 6.34 -21.17 -2.81
C PRO A 68 5.60 -21.84 -1.64
N ALA A 69 5.20 -23.10 -1.81
CA ALA A 69 4.49 -23.85 -0.77
C ALA A 69 5.34 -24.04 0.50
N SER A 70 6.57 -24.52 0.35
CA SER A 70 7.49 -24.71 1.49
C SER A 70 7.95 -23.39 2.10
N ILE A 71 8.17 -22.35 1.28
CA ILE A 71 8.50 -21.00 1.76
C ILE A 71 7.36 -20.46 2.63
N SER A 72 6.11 -20.61 2.20
CA SER A 72 4.92 -20.24 2.97
C SER A 72 4.80 -21.05 4.26
N CYS A 73 4.87 -22.38 4.17
CA CYS A 73 4.74 -23.28 5.32
C CYS A 73 5.80 -22.97 6.39
N ALA A 74 7.07 -22.88 6.00
CA ALA A 74 8.16 -22.54 6.90
C ALA A 74 7.99 -21.14 7.52
N SER A 75 7.50 -20.16 6.75
CA SER A 75 7.24 -18.81 7.26
C SER A 75 6.19 -18.83 8.37
N PHE A 76 5.05 -19.49 8.15
CA PHE A 76 3.98 -19.54 9.14
C PHE A 76 4.37 -20.37 10.37
N LEU A 77 5.12 -21.46 10.20
CA LEU A 77 5.68 -22.21 11.33
C LEU A 77 6.65 -21.35 12.16
N ALA A 78 7.56 -20.62 11.51
CA ALA A 78 8.47 -19.71 12.21
C ALA A 78 7.71 -18.60 12.96
N ARG A 79 6.66 -18.06 12.34
CA ARG A 79 5.74 -17.07 12.96
C ARG A 79 4.95 -17.64 14.14
N LEU A 80 4.60 -18.92 14.12
CA LEU A 80 3.99 -19.63 15.26
C LEU A 80 4.99 -19.92 16.39
N GLY A 81 6.29 -19.66 16.17
CA GLY A 81 7.32 -19.71 17.21
C GLY A 81 8.30 -20.86 17.06
N TYR A 82 8.13 -21.75 16.06
CA TYR A 82 9.05 -22.86 15.83
C TYR A 82 10.45 -22.36 15.45
N THR A 83 11.48 -22.93 16.09
CA THR A 83 12.87 -22.43 15.97
C THR A 83 13.82 -23.37 15.23
N ASN A 84 13.38 -24.60 14.91
CA ASN A 84 14.21 -25.59 14.24
C ASN A 84 13.58 -26.08 12.93
N ILE A 85 13.47 -25.16 11.97
CA ILE A 85 12.87 -25.41 10.66
C ILE A 85 13.97 -25.46 9.60
N THR A 86 14.01 -26.52 8.80
CA THR A 86 14.97 -26.65 7.69
C THR A 86 14.27 -27.01 6.39
N ILE A 87 14.47 -26.19 5.36
CA ILE A 87 14.06 -26.49 3.98
C ILE A 87 15.25 -27.13 3.25
N TYR A 88 15.04 -28.29 2.65
CA TYR A 88 16.01 -28.98 1.79
C TYR A 88 15.64 -28.78 0.33
N GLU A 89 16.59 -28.28 -0.47
CA GLU A 89 16.40 -27.97 -1.89
C GLU A 89 17.35 -28.79 -2.75
N ARG A 90 16.81 -29.42 -3.81
CA ARG A 90 17.57 -30.27 -4.74
C ARG A 90 18.61 -29.47 -5.52
N ARG A 91 18.26 -28.27 -5.96
CA ARG A 91 19.09 -27.41 -6.82
C ARG A 91 20.06 -26.55 -6.00
N ASP A 92 20.96 -25.87 -6.69
CA ASP A 92 21.89 -24.90 -6.09
C ASP A 92 21.27 -23.48 -5.95
N TYR A 93 20.06 -23.29 -6.49
CA TYR A 93 19.22 -22.11 -6.38
C TYR A 93 17.95 -22.40 -5.58
N VAL A 94 17.26 -21.33 -5.15
CA VAL A 94 16.05 -21.36 -4.31
C VAL A 94 14.90 -20.62 -4.99
N GLY A 95 13.65 -20.84 -4.56
CA GLY A 95 12.44 -20.17 -5.06
C GLY A 95 11.59 -20.98 -6.05
N GLY A 96 11.98 -22.23 -6.36
CA GLY A 96 11.23 -23.12 -7.25
C GLY A 96 10.99 -22.52 -8.64
N LEU A 97 9.77 -22.69 -9.18
CA LEU A 97 9.37 -22.20 -10.50
C LEU A 97 9.50 -20.68 -10.66
N SER A 98 9.29 -19.91 -9.58
CA SER A 98 9.49 -18.46 -9.56
C SER A 98 10.90 -18.06 -9.99
N SER A 99 11.88 -18.91 -9.66
CA SER A 99 13.27 -18.72 -10.06
C SER A 99 13.56 -19.40 -11.40
N SER A 100 13.20 -20.67 -11.55
CA SER A 100 13.67 -21.49 -12.68
C SER A 100 12.91 -21.32 -13.98
N GLU A 101 11.64 -20.90 -13.96
CA GLU A 101 10.79 -20.97 -15.14
C GLU A 101 10.10 -19.66 -15.48
N ILE A 102 9.56 -18.95 -14.48
CA ILE A 102 8.89 -17.66 -14.74
C ILE A 102 9.92 -16.66 -15.27
N PRO A 103 9.72 -16.04 -16.44
CA PRO A 103 10.73 -15.18 -17.05
C PRO A 103 11.06 -13.92 -16.24
N GLN A 104 12.33 -13.47 -16.32
CA GLN A 104 12.84 -12.28 -15.62
C GLN A 104 12.04 -11.00 -15.94
N PHE A 105 11.45 -10.89 -17.13
CA PHE A 105 10.64 -9.73 -17.54
C PHE A 105 9.22 -9.73 -16.96
N ARG A 106 8.77 -10.84 -16.36
CA ARG A 106 7.51 -10.96 -15.60
C ARG A 106 7.77 -10.96 -14.09
N LEU A 107 8.78 -11.71 -13.63
CA LEU A 107 9.17 -11.81 -12.23
C LEU A 107 10.69 -11.64 -12.06
N PRO A 108 11.15 -10.45 -11.64
CA PRO A 108 12.56 -10.22 -11.36
C PRO A 108 13.06 -11.11 -10.22
N TYR A 109 14.23 -11.73 -10.38
CA TYR A 109 14.78 -12.66 -9.38
C TYR A 109 15.03 -12.02 -8.01
N GLU A 110 15.36 -10.73 -7.97
CA GLU A 110 15.54 -9.97 -6.72
C GLU A 110 14.27 -9.93 -5.84
N VAL A 111 13.08 -10.11 -6.43
CA VAL A 111 11.82 -10.23 -5.67
C VAL A 111 11.80 -11.55 -4.90
N VAL A 112 12.18 -12.63 -5.57
CA VAL A 112 12.27 -13.96 -4.97
C VAL A 112 13.35 -14.01 -3.89
N ASP A 113 14.52 -13.42 -4.16
CA ASP A 113 15.59 -13.27 -3.17
C ASP A 113 15.12 -12.49 -1.93
N PHE A 114 14.41 -11.38 -2.13
CA PHE A 114 13.86 -10.57 -1.05
C PHE A 114 12.89 -11.36 -0.16
N GLU A 115 11.93 -12.07 -0.75
CA GLU A 115 10.97 -12.88 0.02
C GLU A 115 11.67 -14.01 0.79
N ILE A 116 12.63 -14.69 0.17
CA ILE A 116 13.43 -15.74 0.84
C ILE A 116 14.25 -15.15 1.98
N GLN A 117 14.78 -13.94 1.82
CA GLN A 117 15.52 -13.28 2.88
C GLN A 117 14.61 -12.93 4.07
N LEU A 118 13.35 -12.49 3.84
CA LEU A 118 12.37 -12.32 4.93
C LEU A 118 12.15 -13.62 5.70
N VAL A 119 12.11 -14.77 5.02
CA VAL A 119 11.95 -16.09 5.67
C VAL A 119 13.19 -16.47 6.50
N ARG A 120 14.39 -16.16 6.00
CA ARG A 120 15.64 -16.36 6.75
C ARG A 120 15.74 -15.47 7.99
N ASP A 121 15.22 -14.24 7.94
CA ASP A 121 15.28 -13.30 9.07
C ASP A 121 14.60 -13.84 10.33
N ILE A 122 13.61 -14.74 10.17
CA ILE A 122 12.89 -15.38 11.28
C ILE A 122 13.41 -16.79 11.63
N GLY A 123 14.61 -17.14 11.15
CA GLY A 123 15.38 -18.30 11.62
C GLY A 123 15.23 -19.58 10.80
N VAL A 124 14.52 -19.55 9.68
CA VAL A 124 14.38 -20.72 8.79
C VAL A 124 15.71 -21.01 8.08
N LYS A 125 16.17 -22.26 8.17
CA LYS A 125 17.39 -22.73 7.51
C LYS A 125 17.07 -23.27 6.12
N ILE A 126 17.96 -23.05 5.15
CA ILE A 126 17.83 -23.60 3.79
C ILE A 126 19.11 -24.32 3.42
N VAL A 127 19.00 -25.60 3.04
CA VAL A 127 20.11 -26.46 2.65
C VAL A 127 19.91 -26.89 1.20
N THR A 128 20.73 -26.35 0.29
CA THR A 128 20.75 -26.67 -1.14
C THR A 128 21.53 -27.95 -1.44
N GLY A 129 21.29 -28.57 -2.59
CA GLY A 129 21.95 -29.80 -3.03
C GLY A 129 21.47 -31.07 -2.32
N ARG A 130 20.29 -31.03 -1.69
CA ARG A 130 19.68 -32.17 -0.99
C ARG A 130 18.30 -32.45 -1.58
N SER A 131 18.02 -33.68 -1.97
CA SER A 131 16.81 -34.05 -2.69
C SER A 131 16.04 -35.18 -2.00
N LEU A 132 14.71 -35.11 -2.07
CA LEU A 132 13.84 -36.26 -1.80
C LEU A 132 14.08 -37.31 -2.90
N HIS A 133 14.79 -38.37 -2.54
CA HIS A 133 15.24 -39.42 -3.46
C HIS A 133 15.74 -40.62 -2.66
N LYS A 134 15.54 -41.86 -3.15
CA LYS A 134 15.92 -43.10 -2.41
C LYS A 134 17.37 -43.09 -1.87
N ASN A 135 18.27 -42.49 -2.64
CA ASN A 135 19.71 -42.43 -2.33
C ASN A 135 20.14 -41.21 -1.50
N ASP A 136 19.26 -40.26 -1.19
CA ASP A 136 19.57 -39.08 -0.37
C ASP A 136 18.57 -38.97 0.79
N LEU A 137 17.60 -38.04 0.73
CA LEU A 137 16.58 -37.88 1.76
C LEU A 137 15.38 -38.78 1.45
N THR A 138 14.96 -39.57 2.44
CA THR A 138 13.69 -40.31 2.43
C THR A 138 12.90 -39.93 3.69
N LEU A 139 11.58 -40.15 3.69
CA LEU A 139 10.77 -39.93 4.88
C LEU A 139 11.28 -40.73 6.08
N GLU A 140 11.64 -42.00 5.87
CA GLU A 140 12.20 -42.85 6.92
C GLU A 140 13.50 -42.30 7.52
N LYS A 141 14.42 -41.81 6.67
CA LYS A 141 15.67 -41.18 7.12
C LYS A 141 15.40 -39.90 7.91
N LEU A 142 14.52 -39.02 7.41
CA LEU A 142 14.17 -37.79 8.11
C LEU A 142 13.54 -38.06 9.48
N LYS A 143 12.69 -39.09 9.58
CA LYS A 143 12.13 -39.53 10.86
C LYS A 143 13.20 -40.08 11.80
N ALA A 144 14.13 -40.88 11.29
CA ALA A 144 15.25 -41.42 12.06
C ALA A 144 16.20 -40.31 12.56
N ASP A 145 16.40 -39.26 11.75
CA ASP A 145 17.17 -38.06 12.09
C ASP A 145 16.43 -37.13 13.07
N GLY A 146 15.23 -37.50 13.52
CA GLY A 146 14.48 -36.82 14.58
C GLY A 146 13.47 -35.79 14.11
N ALA A 147 13.18 -35.67 12.81
CA ALA A 147 12.12 -34.79 12.32
C ALA A 147 10.76 -35.22 12.90
N LYS A 148 10.07 -34.28 13.55
CA LYS A 148 8.72 -34.51 14.08
C LYS A 148 7.64 -34.28 13.05
N ALA A 149 7.88 -33.41 12.09
CA ALA A 149 6.97 -33.21 10.96
C ALA A 149 7.77 -33.00 9.67
N VAL A 150 7.20 -33.48 8.56
CA VAL A 150 7.72 -33.27 7.20
C VAL A 150 6.66 -32.64 6.32
N PHE A 151 7.05 -31.61 5.57
CA PHE A 151 6.23 -31.03 4.51
C PHE A 151 6.85 -31.30 3.13
N ILE A 152 6.09 -31.87 2.20
CA ILE A 152 6.50 -32.17 0.83
C ILE A 152 5.97 -31.07 -0.10
N GLY A 153 6.86 -30.20 -0.56
CA GLY A 153 6.57 -29.09 -1.47
C GLY A 153 7.52 -29.06 -2.67
N ILE A 154 7.82 -30.24 -3.25
CA ILE A 154 8.79 -30.42 -4.33
C ILE A 154 8.28 -30.00 -5.71
N GLY A 155 6.99 -29.69 -5.83
CA GLY A 155 6.31 -29.40 -7.10
C GLY A 155 6.24 -30.61 -8.04
N LEU A 156 6.09 -30.35 -9.34
CA LEU A 156 6.12 -31.36 -10.40
C LEU A 156 7.44 -31.24 -11.20
N PRO A 157 8.47 -32.05 -10.86
CA PRO A 157 9.81 -31.84 -11.38
C PRO A 157 10.00 -32.28 -12.84
N ASP A 158 9.19 -33.21 -13.34
CA ASP A 158 9.38 -33.84 -14.65
C ASP A 158 8.50 -33.20 -15.74
N PRO A 159 8.98 -33.06 -16.99
CA PRO A 159 8.14 -32.62 -18.09
C PRO A 159 7.20 -33.74 -18.56
N LYS A 160 5.99 -33.39 -19.00
CA LYS A 160 5.12 -34.33 -19.72
C LYS A 160 5.73 -34.66 -21.09
N LYS A 161 6.01 -35.94 -21.32
CA LYS A 161 6.58 -36.46 -22.58
C LYS A 161 5.50 -37.11 -23.44
N VAL A 162 5.70 -37.07 -24.76
CA VAL A 162 4.84 -37.72 -25.76
C VAL A 162 5.72 -38.41 -26.79
N ASN A 163 5.27 -39.58 -27.27
CA ASN A 163 6.11 -40.50 -28.05
C ASN A 163 6.64 -39.91 -29.37
N VAL A 164 5.94 -38.92 -29.95
CA VAL A 164 6.38 -38.26 -31.20
C VAL A 164 7.72 -37.53 -31.07
N PHE A 165 8.18 -37.25 -29.85
CA PHE A 165 9.44 -36.57 -29.59
C PHE A 165 10.52 -37.49 -29.00
N ASP A 166 10.27 -38.80 -28.94
CA ASP A 166 11.23 -39.74 -28.39
C ASP A 166 12.55 -39.73 -29.21
N GLY A 167 13.68 -39.71 -28.51
CA GLY A 167 15.02 -39.63 -29.11
C GLY A 167 15.46 -38.23 -29.56
N LEU A 168 14.57 -37.22 -29.55
CA LEU A 168 14.95 -35.84 -29.84
C LEU A 168 15.71 -35.22 -28.66
N THR A 169 16.65 -34.33 -28.98
CA THR A 169 17.51 -33.66 -27.99
C THR A 169 17.74 -32.21 -28.37
N GLN A 170 18.32 -31.42 -27.46
CA GLN A 170 18.69 -30.03 -27.70
C GLN A 170 19.61 -29.85 -28.92
N SER A 171 20.45 -30.85 -29.21
CA SER A 171 21.32 -30.85 -30.39
C SER A 171 20.53 -30.86 -31.71
N HIS A 172 19.34 -31.47 -31.72
CA HIS A 172 18.43 -31.45 -32.88
C HIS A 172 17.66 -30.13 -33.01
N GLY A 173 17.53 -29.37 -31.92
CA GLY A 173 16.65 -28.19 -31.83
C GLY A 173 15.37 -28.44 -31.01
N PHE A 174 15.24 -29.59 -30.34
CA PHE A 174 14.10 -29.90 -29.49
C PHE A 174 14.38 -29.57 -28.02
N TYR A 175 13.39 -28.97 -27.35
CA TYR A 175 13.41 -28.71 -25.91
C TYR A 175 12.07 -29.06 -25.29
N THR A 176 12.07 -29.54 -24.06
CA THR A 176 10.91 -29.39 -23.17
C THR A 176 10.96 -28.04 -22.47
N SER A 177 9.82 -27.55 -21.94
CA SER A 177 9.80 -26.34 -21.13
C SER A 177 10.69 -26.44 -19.89
N LYS A 178 10.77 -27.62 -19.27
CA LYS A 178 11.67 -27.95 -18.14
C LYS A 178 13.16 -27.92 -18.49
N GLU A 179 13.52 -27.84 -19.77
CA GLU A 179 14.90 -27.61 -20.22
C GLU A 179 15.09 -26.17 -20.68
N PHE A 180 14.19 -25.67 -21.52
CA PHE A 180 14.34 -24.36 -22.15
C PHE A 180 14.28 -23.20 -21.14
N LEU A 181 13.23 -23.15 -20.31
CA LEU A 181 13.02 -22.03 -19.41
C LEU A 181 14.09 -21.92 -18.32
N PRO A 182 14.58 -23.02 -17.70
CA PRO A 182 15.71 -22.95 -16.77
C PRO A 182 17.00 -22.40 -17.37
N ILE A 183 17.29 -22.70 -18.64
CA ILE A 183 18.46 -22.13 -19.32
C ILE A 183 18.26 -20.62 -19.53
N MET A 184 17.07 -20.21 -19.97
CA MET A 184 16.72 -18.79 -20.12
C MET A 184 16.79 -18.04 -18.79
N ALA A 185 16.28 -18.63 -17.71
CA ALA A 185 16.34 -18.09 -16.36
C ALA A 185 17.79 -17.94 -15.89
N ALA A 186 18.61 -18.98 -16.00
CA ALA A 186 20.03 -18.94 -15.60
C ALA A 186 20.84 -17.90 -16.39
N ALA A 187 20.50 -17.66 -17.66
CA ALA A 187 21.15 -16.66 -18.49
C ALA A 187 20.68 -15.21 -18.21
N SER A 188 19.45 -15.03 -17.73
CA SER A 188 18.81 -13.71 -17.60
C SER A 188 18.66 -13.22 -16.15
N LYS A 189 18.74 -14.11 -15.16
CA LYS A 189 18.59 -13.82 -13.73
C LYS A 189 19.95 -13.79 -13.04
N PRO A 190 20.52 -12.60 -12.76
CA PRO A 190 21.80 -12.50 -12.06
C PRO A 190 21.74 -13.20 -10.69
N ARG A 191 22.84 -13.83 -10.27
CA ARG A 191 23.00 -14.55 -8.98
C ARG A 191 22.05 -15.71 -8.70
N MET A 192 21.20 -16.11 -9.66
CA MET A 192 20.36 -17.31 -9.49
C MET A 192 21.23 -18.57 -9.32
N CYS A 193 22.21 -18.76 -10.20
CA CYS A 193 23.15 -19.89 -10.16
C CYS A 193 24.50 -19.47 -9.57
N ARG A 194 25.18 -20.38 -8.86
CA ARG A 194 26.50 -20.11 -8.24
C ARG A 194 27.67 -20.12 -9.22
N SER A 195 27.50 -20.71 -10.40
CA SER A 195 28.54 -20.84 -11.44
C SER A 195 28.54 -19.67 -12.43
N SER A 196 29.62 -19.56 -13.20
CA SER A 196 29.88 -18.51 -14.21
C SER A 196 28.70 -18.25 -15.16
N ARG A 197 28.59 -16.99 -15.64
CA ARG A 197 27.54 -16.46 -16.54
C ARG A 197 27.10 -17.46 -17.62
N THR A 198 25.90 -18.05 -17.45
CA THR A 198 25.26 -18.90 -18.47
C THR A 198 25.00 -18.07 -19.72
N PRO A 199 25.47 -18.48 -20.92
CA PRO A 199 25.18 -17.76 -22.14
C PRO A 199 23.69 -17.89 -22.50
N LEU A 200 23.11 -16.84 -23.07
CA LEU A 200 21.75 -16.89 -23.59
C LEU A 200 21.68 -17.91 -24.74
N PRO A 201 20.67 -18.79 -24.78
CA PRO A 201 20.42 -19.66 -25.93
C PRO A 201 20.30 -18.85 -27.22
N SER A 202 20.93 -19.32 -28.29
CA SER A 202 20.81 -18.73 -29.63
C SER A 202 19.83 -19.56 -30.46
N MET A 203 18.58 -19.09 -30.57
CA MET A 203 17.53 -19.71 -31.38
C MET A 203 17.29 -18.92 -32.67
N LYS A 204 18.18 -19.05 -33.65
CA LYS A 204 18.04 -18.32 -34.93
C LYS A 204 17.12 -19.09 -35.88
N GLY A 205 15.94 -18.55 -36.16
CA GLY A 205 14.99 -19.13 -37.10
C GLY A 205 13.57 -19.18 -36.54
N ARG A 206 12.78 -20.15 -37.01
CA ARG A 206 11.38 -20.36 -36.64
C ARG A 206 11.28 -21.31 -35.48
N VAL A 207 10.55 -20.89 -34.44
CA VAL A 207 10.30 -21.70 -33.24
C VAL A 207 8.84 -22.09 -33.21
N ILE A 208 8.56 -23.38 -33.03
CA ILE A 208 7.23 -23.89 -32.71
C ILE A 208 7.18 -24.14 -31.20
N VAL A 209 6.17 -23.58 -30.53
CA VAL A 209 5.88 -23.87 -29.13
C VAL A 209 4.57 -24.65 -29.04
N LEU A 210 4.58 -25.79 -28.37
CA LEU A 210 3.44 -26.71 -28.30
C LEU A 210 2.76 -26.62 -26.93
N GLY A 211 1.55 -26.08 -26.89
CA GLY A 211 0.79 -25.90 -25.66
C GLY A 211 -0.06 -24.63 -25.65
N ALA A 212 -0.90 -24.50 -24.63
CA ALA A 212 -1.82 -23.37 -24.46
C ALA A 212 -2.06 -22.99 -23.00
N GLY A 213 -1.12 -23.27 -22.10
CA GLY A 213 -1.12 -22.75 -20.72
C GLY A 213 0.05 -21.80 -20.52
N ASP A 214 0.19 -21.21 -19.33
CA ASP A 214 1.19 -20.19 -19.00
C ASP A 214 2.60 -20.55 -19.49
N THR A 215 3.03 -21.78 -19.23
CA THR A 215 4.33 -22.31 -19.66
C THR A 215 4.57 -22.15 -21.17
N ALA A 216 3.54 -22.31 -22.01
CA ALA A 216 3.67 -22.16 -23.46
C ALA A 216 3.88 -20.69 -23.86
N PHE A 217 3.18 -19.75 -23.22
CA PHE A 217 3.31 -18.33 -23.52
C PHE A 217 4.63 -17.76 -22.99
N ASP A 218 5.08 -18.21 -21.81
CA ASP A 218 6.41 -17.92 -21.28
C ASP A 218 7.52 -18.48 -22.20
N CYS A 219 7.36 -19.69 -22.75
CA CYS A 219 8.29 -20.24 -23.74
C CYS A 219 8.30 -19.41 -25.03
N ALA A 220 7.14 -18.97 -25.51
CA ALA A 220 7.00 -18.22 -26.75
C ALA A 220 7.71 -16.85 -26.66
N THR A 221 7.40 -16.08 -25.62
CA THR A 221 7.99 -14.75 -25.39
C THR A 221 9.49 -14.84 -25.04
N SER A 222 9.92 -15.91 -24.35
CA SER A 222 11.34 -16.17 -24.08
C SER A 222 12.12 -16.57 -25.34
N ALA A 223 11.51 -17.30 -26.28
CA ALA A 223 12.14 -17.66 -27.55
C ALA A 223 12.48 -16.41 -28.40
N LEU A 224 11.65 -15.36 -28.35
CA LEU A 224 11.97 -14.07 -28.98
C LEU A 224 13.23 -13.43 -28.38
N ARG A 225 13.43 -13.52 -27.06
CA ARG A 225 14.66 -13.04 -26.40
C ARG A 225 15.88 -13.88 -26.79
N ALA A 226 15.70 -15.18 -27.03
CA ALA A 226 16.74 -16.06 -27.56
C ALA A 226 17.11 -15.80 -29.03
N GLY A 227 16.44 -14.84 -29.70
CA GLY A 227 16.75 -14.42 -31.07
C GLY A 227 15.91 -15.10 -32.15
N ALA A 228 14.77 -15.72 -31.79
CA ALA A 228 13.84 -16.27 -32.76
C ALA A 228 13.35 -15.19 -33.73
N SER A 229 13.36 -15.49 -35.03
CA SER A 229 12.84 -14.58 -36.05
C SER A 229 11.31 -14.62 -36.15
N ARG A 230 10.71 -15.74 -35.73
CA ARG A 230 9.25 -15.97 -35.71
C ARG A 230 8.95 -17.08 -34.72
N VAL A 231 7.87 -16.91 -33.96
CA VAL A 231 7.37 -17.90 -33.00
C VAL A 231 5.92 -18.22 -33.33
N THR A 232 5.60 -19.50 -33.41
CA THR A 232 4.23 -20.00 -33.61
C THR A 232 3.85 -20.89 -32.44
N VAL A 233 2.83 -20.48 -31.70
CA VAL A 233 2.22 -21.24 -30.60
C VAL A 233 1.13 -22.14 -31.19
N VAL A 234 1.32 -23.45 -31.08
CA VAL A 234 0.46 -24.46 -31.68
C VAL A 234 -0.26 -25.24 -30.58
N PHE A 235 -1.56 -25.43 -30.72
CA PHE A 235 -2.37 -26.11 -29.71
C PHE A 235 -3.48 -26.94 -30.33
N ARG A 236 -3.79 -28.06 -29.66
CA ARG A 236 -4.71 -29.11 -30.15
C ARG A 236 -6.20 -28.77 -30.03
N LYS A 237 -6.56 -27.58 -29.57
CA LYS A 237 -7.95 -27.12 -29.41
C LYS A 237 -8.14 -25.75 -30.08
N GLY A 238 -9.33 -25.17 -30.00
CA GLY A 238 -9.59 -23.80 -30.44
C GLY A 238 -9.03 -22.75 -29.48
N PHE A 239 -9.14 -21.46 -29.87
CA PHE A 239 -8.75 -20.32 -29.01
C PHE A 239 -9.50 -20.29 -27.68
N THR A 240 -10.76 -20.72 -27.66
CA THR A 240 -11.56 -20.86 -26.42
C THR A 240 -11.05 -21.96 -25.50
N GLY A 241 -10.13 -22.82 -25.97
CA GLY A 241 -9.48 -23.85 -25.19
C GLY A 241 -8.10 -23.45 -24.64
N ILE A 242 -7.70 -22.18 -24.78
CA ILE A 242 -6.52 -21.65 -24.11
C ILE A 242 -6.76 -21.64 -22.60
N ARG A 243 -5.79 -22.13 -21.83
CA ARG A 243 -5.84 -22.22 -20.36
C ARG A 243 -5.17 -21.04 -19.67
N ALA A 244 -4.21 -20.39 -20.34
CA ALA A 244 -3.60 -19.18 -19.81
C ALA A 244 -4.62 -18.05 -19.77
N VAL A 245 -4.51 -17.18 -18.76
CA VAL A 245 -5.38 -16.01 -18.65
C VAL A 245 -5.14 -15.01 -19.78
N PRO A 246 -6.14 -14.18 -20.14
CA PRO A 246 -6.05 -13.26 -21.27
C PRO A 246 -4.81 -12.36 -21.24
N GLU A 247 -4.40 -11.88 -20.06
CA GLU A 247 -3.26 -10.96 -19.92
C GLU A 247 -1.92 -11.62 -20.31
N GLU A 248 -1.81 -12.94 -20.12
CA GLU A 248 -0.64 -13.72 -20.53
C GLU A 248 -0.63 -13.95 -22.05
N VAL A 249 -1.79 -14.23 -22.62
CA VAL A 249 -1.98 -14.39 -24.09
C VAL A 249 -1.70 -13.09 -24.82
N GLU A 250 -2.19 -11.96 -24.30
CA GLU A 250 -2.01 -10.63 -24.86
C GLU A 250 -0.54 -10.25 -25.01
N THR A 251 0.29 -10.60 -24.03
CA THR A 251 1.74 -10.32 -24.09
C THR A 251 2.40 -11.01 -25.30
N ALA A 252 2.08 -12.28 -25.55
CA ALA A 252 2.60 -12.98 -26.72
C ALA A 252 2.03 -12.40 -28.04
N ARG A 253 0.76 -11.97 -28.04
CA ARG A 253 0.12 -11.35 -29.20
C ARG A 253 0.76 -10.00 -29.56
N ASP A 254 0.99 -9.14 -28.57
CA ASP A 254 1.60 -7.82 -28.74
C ASP A 254 3.04 -7.91 -29.25
N GLU A 255 3.71 -9.03 -28.96
CA GLU A 255 5.04 -9.35 -29.48
C GLU A 255 5.01 -10.07 -30.84
N ASN A 256 3.83 -10.19 -31.47
CA ASN A 256 3.60 -10.80 -32.78
C ASN A 256 3.93 -12.30 -32.84
N CYS A 257 3.73 -13.04 -31.76
CA CYS A 257 3.64 -14.50 -31.83
C CYS A 257 2.39 -14.90 -32.63
N GLU A 258 2.52 -15.93 -33.47
CA GLU A 258 1.39 -16.49 -34.20
C GLU A 258 0.74 -17.62 -33.42
N PHE A 259 -0.56 -17.82 -33.65
CA PHE A 259 -1.35 -18.84 -32.98
C PHE A 259 -1.95 -19.79 -34.01
N MET A 260 -1.68 -21.09 -33.85
CA MET A 260 -2.23 -22.13 -34.71
C MET A 260 -3.08 -23.11 -33.88
N PRO A 261 -4.41 -22.91 -33.83
CA PRO A 261 -5.31 -23.81 -33.12
C PRO A 261 -5.52 -25.12 -33.89
N PHE A 262 -6.23 -26.06 -33.26
CA PHE A 262 -6.73 -27.30 -33.86
C PHE A 262 -5.65 -28.19 -34.50
N CYS A 263 -4.46 -28.24 -33.89
CA CYS A 263 -3.33 -28.99 -34.45
C CYS A 263 -2.69 -29.91 -33.41
N SER A 264 -2.58 -31.20 -33.72
CA SER A 264 -1.88 -32.21 -32.91
C SER A 264 -0.59 -32.67 -33.62
N PRO A 265 0.57 -32.69 -32.94
CA PRO A 265 1.84 -33.05 -33.56
C PRO A 265 1.89 -34.55 -33.92
N LYS A 266 2.21 -34.85 -35.18
CA LYS A 266 2.23 -36.22 -35.73
C LYS A 266 3.64 -36.74 -35.98
N ALA A 267 4.52 -35.92 -36.55
CA ALA A 267 5.89 -36.30 -36.86
C ALA A 267 6.82 -35.08 -36.83
N VAL A 268 8.09 -35.28 -36.45
CA VAL A 268 9.16 -34.28 -36.55
C VAL A 268 10.12 -34.69 -37.65
N ASN A 269 10.26 -33.85 -38.67
CA ASN A 269 11.16 -34.11 -39.79
C ASN A 269 12.55 -33.56 -39.47
N ILE A 270 13.55 -34.43 -39.54
CA ILE A 270 14.95 -34.10 -39.30
C ILE A 270 15.72 -34.19 -40.62
N LYS A 271 16.60 -33.22 -40.86
CA LYS A 271 17.59 -33.26 -41.93
C LYS A 271 18.93 -32.81 -41.37
N ASP A 272 20.00 -33.54 -41.70
CA ASP A 272 21.37 -33.24 -41.27
C ASP A 272 21.50 -33.08 -39.73
N GLY A 273 20.76 -33.91 -38.99
CA GLY A 273 20.72 -33.88 -37.53
C GLY A 273 19.99 -32.68 -36.92
N LYS A 274 19.24 -31.89 -37.71
CA LYS A 274 18.47 -30.72 -37.26
C LYS A 274 17.00 -30.82 -37.65
N ILE A 275 16.12 -30.29 -36.81
CA ILE A 275 14.70 -30.15 -37.14
C ILE A 275 14.55 -29.17 -38.31
N VAL A 276 13.73 -29.52 -39.29
CA VAL A 276 13.40 -28.65 -40.44
C VAL A 276 11.90 -28.37 -40.57
N SER A 277 11.06 -29.21 -39.97
CA SER A 277 9.61 -29.02 -39.92
C SER A 277 8.93 -29.97 -38.94
N VAL A 278 7.72 -29.64 -38.52
CA VAL A 278 6.80 -30.51 -37.78
C VAL A 278 5.54 -30.72 -38.61
N GLN A 279 5.14 -31.98 -38.76
CA GLN A 279 3.86 -32.36 -39.35
C GLN A 279 2.80 -32.46 -38.25
N PHE A 280 1.64 -31.88 -38.51
CA PHE A 280 0.47 -31.89 -37.65
C PHE A 280 -0.71 -32.56 -38.36
N VAL A 281 -1.59 -33.14 -37.57
CA VAL A 281 -2.95 -33.53 -37.98
C VAL A 281 -3.95 -32.54 -37.39
N LYS A 282 -5.01 -32.25 -38.13
CA LYS A 282 -6.09 -31.38 -37.64
C LYS A 282 -6.84 -32.07 -36.51
N THR A 283 -7.26 -31.31 -35.51
CA THR A 283 -8.15 -31.78 -34.45
C THR A 283 -9.51 -31.11 -34.53
N GLU A 284 -10.56 -31.86 -34.24
CA GLU A 284 -11.92 -31.36 -34.22
C GLU A 284 -12.68 -31.90 -33.00
N GLN A 285 -13.73 -31.18 -32.59
CA GLN A 285 -14.61 -31.57 -31.50
C GLN A 285 -15.98 -31.93 -32.07
N ASP A 286 -16.50 -33.10 -31.73
CA ASP A 286 -17.86 -33.48 -32.09
C ASP A 286 -18.92 -32.79 -31.21
N LEU A 287 -20.19 -32.97 -31.54
CA LEU A 287 -21.31 -32.40 -30.78
C LEU A 287 -21.41 -32.91 -29.33
N ASN A 288 -20.75 -34.04 -29.01
CA ASN A 288 -20.70 -34.62 -27.66
C ASN A 288 -19.49 -34.12 -26.86
N GLY A 289 -18.69 -33.22 -27.44
CA GLY A 289 -17.51 -32.66 -26.80
C GLY A 289 -16.26 -33.54 -26.90
N LYS A 290 -16.30 -34.67 -27.62
CA LYS A 290 -15.16 -35.57 -27.81
C LYS A 290 -14.24 -35.02 -28.90
N TRP A 291 -12.94 -35.03 -28.61
CA TRP A 291 -11.90 -34.59 -29.54
C TRP A 291 -11.37 -35.77 -30.35
N TYR A 292 -11.17 -35.56 -31.66
CA TYR A 292 -10.56 -36.54 -32.55
C TYR A 292 -9.52 -35.88 -33.47
N GLU A 293 -8.60 -36.69 -33.97
CA GLU A 293 -7.59 -36.32 -34.95
C GLU A 293 -8.06 -36.77 -36.34
N ASP A 294 -8.01 -35.86 -37.32
CA ASP A 294 -8.28 -36.18 -38.72
C ASP A 294 -6.97 -36.45 -39.45
N GLU A 295 -6.64 -37.73 -39.61
CA GLU A 295 -5.44 -38.21 -40.31
C GLU A 295 -5.42 -37.83 -41.81
N GLY A 296 -6.58 -37.53 -42.41
CA GLY A 296 -6.70 -37.06 -43.79
C GLY A 296 -6.31 -35.59 -43.97
N GLN A 297 -6.36 -34.79 -42.90
CA GLN A 297 -6.04 -33.37 -42.90
C GLN A 297 -4.70 -33.11 -42.20
N THR A 298 -3.61 -33.12 -42.97
CA THR A 298 -2.26 -32.84 -42.45
C THR A 298 -1.71 -31.49 -42.89
N ILE A 299 -0.92 -30.86 -42.01
CA ILE A 299 -0.20 -29.60 -42.27
C ILE A 299 1.26 -29.79 -41.85
N THR A 300 2.19 -29.37 -42.69
CA THR A 300 3.62 -29.35 -42.34
C THR A 300 4.10 -27.92 -42.16
N LEU A 301 4.48 -27.56 -40.93
CA LEU A 301 5.07 -26.27 -40.64
C LEU A 301 6.59 -26.37 -40.61
N LYS A 302 7.26 -25.50 -41.36
CA LYS A 302 8.72 -25.38 -41.29
C LYS A 302 9.14 -24.79 -39.94
N ALA A 303 10.09 -25.42 -39.28
CA ALA A 303 10.58 -25.01 -37.97
C ALA A 303 12.04 -25.44 -37.82
N ASP A 304 12.81 -24.64 -37.11
CA ASP A 304 14.21 -24.90 -36.81
C ASP A 304 14.36 -25.36 -35.35
N TYR A 305 13.39 -24.98 -34.49
CA TYR A 305 13.31 -25.37 -33.09
C TYR A 305 11.87 -25.75 -32.70
N VAL A 306 11.74 -26.68 -31.77
CA VAL A 306 10.47 -27.12 -31.19
C VAL A 306 10.58 -27.12 -29.67
N ILE A 307 9.63 -26.47 -29.00
CA ILE A 307 9.54 -26.41 -27.54
C ILE A 307 8.23 -27.06 -27.10
N SER A 308 8.31 -28.18 -26.39
CA SER A 308 7.15 -28.85 -25.80
C SER A 308 6.80 -28.24 -24.44
N ALA A 309 5.60 -27.67 -24.32
CA ALA A 309 5.08 -27.01 -23.13
C ALA A 309 3.73 -27.63 -22.66
N PHE A 310 3.65 -28.96 -22.65
CA PHE A 310 2.44 -29.70 -22.25
C PHE A 310 2.17 -29.73 -20.75
N GLY A 311 3.08 -29.18 -19.95
CA GLY A 311 3.03 -29.15 -18.50
C GLY A 311 3.98 -30.17 -17.86
N SER A 312 3.82 -30.35 -16.55
CA SER A 312 4.74 -31.09 -15.70
C SER A 312 4.04 -32.27 -15.00
N THR A 313 4.82 -33.20 -14.46
CA THR A 313 4.35 -34.41 -13.78
C THR A 313 5.42 -34.91 -12.79
N LEU A 314 5.17 -36.06 -12.16
CA LEU A 314 6.10 -36.77 -11.30
C LEU A 314 6.13 -38.24 -11.77
N LEU A 315 7.20 -38.64 -12.45
CA LEU A 315 7.35 -39.99 -13.01
C LEU A 315 8.55 -40.74 -12.42
N ASP A 316 9.45 -40.03 -11.73
CA ASP A 316 10.64 -40.62 -11.12
C ASP A 316 10.27 -41.59 -9.98
N GLU A 317 10.39 -42.90 -10.25
CA GLU A 317 10.09 -43.97 -9.29
C GLU A 317 10.93 -43.87 -8.01
N ASP A 318 12.15 -43.34 -8.09
CA ASP A 318 13.04 -43.20 -6.94
C ASP A 318 12.57 -42.10 -6.00
N VAL A 319 11.94 -41.05 -6.54
CA VAL A 319 11.29 -39.98 -5.77
C VAL A 319 10.01 -40.50 -5.14
N ILE A 320 9.18 -41.24 -5.90
CA ILE A 320 7.94 -41.84 -5.40
C ILE A 320 8.24 -42.82 -4.26
N SER A 321 9.24 -43.69 -4.41
CA SER A 321 9.64 -44.63 -3.35
C SER A 321 10.14 -43.92 -2.08
N ALA A 322 10.78 -42.76 -2.22
CA ALA A 322 11.30 -41.99 -1.09
C ALA A 322 10.19 -41.36 -0.23
N MET A 323 8.97 -41.26 -0.77
CA MET A 323 7.76 -40.83 -0.07
C MET A 323 7.05 -41.96 0.69
N SER A 324 7.50 -43.21 0.60
CA SER A 324 6.90 -44.31 1.39
C SER A 324 6.93 -43.99 2.89
N PRO A 325 5.85 -44.26 3.66
CA PRO A 325 4.62 -44.98 3.31
C PRO A 325 3.42 -44.07 2.95
N VAL A 326 3.65 -42.88 2.39
CA VAL A 326 2.57 -42.02 1.92
C VAL A 326 1.84 -42.69 0.75
N LYS A 327 0.51 -42.70 0.79
CA LYS A 327 -0.34 -43.15 -0.31
C LYS A 327 -0.23 -42.16 -1.46
N VAL A 328 -0.02 -42.68 -2.67
CA VAL A 328 0.02 -41.90 -3.90
C VAL A 328 -1.11 -42.34 -4.83
N ASN A 329 -1.64 -41.40 -5.59
CA ASN A 329 -2.66 -41.67 -6.60
C ASN A 329 -2.04 -42.25 -7.90
N LYS A 330 -2.88 -42.49 -8.91
CA LYS A 330 -2.46 -43.06 -10.20
C LYS A 330 -1.44 -42.21 -10.98
N LEU A 331 -1.28 -40.94 -10.62
CA LEU A 331 -0.31 -40.01 -11.21
C LEU A 331 0.98 -39.93 -10.40
N GLY A 332 1.14 -40.78 -9.37
CA GLY A 332 2.32 -40.77 -8.48
C GLY A 332 2.30 -39.64 -7.45
N LEU A 333 1.20 -38.88 -7.35
CA LEU A 333 1.10 -37.72 -6.44
C LEU A 333 0.59 -38.14 -5.07
N PRO A 334 1.13 -37.59 -3.96
CA PRO A 334 0.64 -37.86 -2.61
C PRO A 334 -0.84 -37.51 -2.46
N GLU A 335 -1.61 -38.41 -1.85
CA GLU A 335 -3.00 -38.15 -1.48
C GLU A 335 -3.03 -37.29 -0.21
N VAL A 336 -3.72 -36.15 -0.29
CA VAL A 336 -3.88 -35.21 0.82
C VAL A 336 -5.34 -34.91 1.11
N ASP A 337 -5.62 -34.61 2.36
CA ASP A 337 -6.86 -33.94 2.77
C ASP A 337 -6.76 -32.45 2.39
N GLN A 338 -7.73 -31.93 1.64
CA GLN A 338 -7.65 -30.58 1.05
C GLN A 338 -7.78 -29.44 2.08
N ASP A 339 -8.42 -29.69 3.22
CA ASP A 339 -8.62 -28.69 4.27
C ASP A 339 -7.40 -28.58 5.19
N THR A 340 -6.68 -29.70 5.38
CA THR A 340 -5.57 -29.81 6.34
C THR A 340 -4.20 -30.00 5.69
N GLN A 341 -4.16 -30.37 4.41
CA GLN A 341 -2.95 -30.74 3.68
C GLN A 341 -2.19 -31.92 4.30
N SER A 342 -2.89 -32.73 5.09
CA SER A 342 -2.35 -33.93 5.75
C SER A 342 -2.41 -35.14 4.84
N THR A 343 -1.41 -36.02 4.95
CA THR A 343 -1.40 -37.32 4.25
C THR A 343 -1.97 -38.42 5.14
N ASN A 344 -1.99 -39.67 4.65
CA ASN A 344 -2.30 -40.84 5.48
C ASN A 344 -1.27 -41.09 6.61
N VAL A 345 -0.11 -40.42 6.57
CA VAL A 345 0.93 -40.53 7.59
C VAL A 345 0.86 -39.27 8.47
N PRO A 346 0.48 -39.37 9.76
CA PRO A 346 0.10 -38.20 10.58
C PRO A 346 1.14 -37.08 10.72
N TRP A 347 2.43 -37.42 10.57
CA TRP A 347 3.55 -36.47 10.68
C TRP A 347 4.03 -35.95 9.31
N VAL A 348 3.34 -36.31 8.22
CA VAL A 348 3.71 -35.95 6.84
C VAL A 348 2.56 -35.20 6.17
N PHE A 349 2.90 -34.05 5.60
CA PHE A 349 2.01 -33.12 4.93
C PHE A 349 2.55 -32.83 3.52
N ALA A 350 1.70 -32.42 2.59
CA ALA A 350 2.13 -32.05 1.24
C ALA A 350 1.27 -30.91 0.70
N GLY A 351 1.81 -30.08 -0.19
CA GLY A 351 1.09 -28.93 -0.74
C GLY A 351 1.79 -28.31 -1.95
N GLY A 352 1.07 -27.46 -2.69
CA GLY A 352 1.48 -26.92 -3.99
C GLY A 352 1.29 -27.93 -5.12
N ASP A 353 1.98 -27.75 -6.25
CA ASP A 353 1.74 -28.57 -7.46
C ASP A 353 1.80 -30.09 -7.21
N VAL A 354 2.63 -30.54 -6.25
CA VAL A 354 2.78 -31.97 -5.92
C VAL A 354 1.52 -32.57 -5.29
N ALA A 355 0.70 -31.77 -4.61
CA ALA A 355 -0.59 -32.19 -4.07
C ALA A 355 -1.66 -32.33 -5.17
N GLY A 356 -1.41 -31.80 -6.37
CA GLY A 356 -2.31 -31.92 -7.53
C GLY A 356 -3.59 -31.10 -7.45
N VAL A 357 -3.67 -30.12 -6.53
CA VAL A 357 -4.83 -29.23 -6.35
C VAL A 357 -4.54 -27.81 -6.82
N ALA A 358 -3.40 -27.24 -6.42
CA ALA A 358 -2.99 -25.89 -6.82
C ALA A 358 -2.61 -25.83 -8.30
N GLU A 359 -3.09 -24.80 -9.00
CA GLU A 359 -2.69 -24.49 -10.39
C GLU A 359 -1.86 -23.19 -10.48
N THR A 360 -1.81 -22.42 -9.39
CA THR A 360 -1.13 -21.11 -9.32
C THR A 360 -0.15 -21.02 -8.14
N LEU A 361 0.73 -20.01 -8.21
CA LEU A 361 1.66 -19.70 -7.11
C LEU A 361 0.94 -19.33 -5.81
N VAL A 362 -0.17 -18.57 -5.90
CA VAL A 362 -0.89 -18.11 -4.69
C VAL A 362 -1.63 -19.24 -4.01
N GLU A 363 -2.16 -20.20 -4.76
CA GLU A 363 -2.74 -21.44 -4.21
C GLU A 363 -1.66 -22.31 -3.55
N SER A 364 -0.49 -22.45 -4.19
CA SER A 364 0.65 -23.14 -3.57
C SER A 364 1.09 -22.49 -2.25
N VAL A 365 1.11 -21.15 -2.19
CA VAL A 365 1.35 -20.41 -0.94
C VAL A 365 0.26 -20.70 0.09
N ASN A 366 -1.00 -20.81 -0.32
CA ASN A 366 -2.11 -21.13 0.56
C ASN A 366 -2.03 -22.57 1.11
N ASP A 367 -1.67 -23.56 0.29
CA ASP A 367 -1.48 -24.94 0.76
C ASP A 367 -0.42 -25.01 1.87
N GLY A 368 0.71 -24.30 1.68
CA GLY A 368 1.73 -24.20 2.71
C GLY A 368 1.23 -23.53 4.00
N LYS A 369 0.38 -22.51 3.87
CA LYS A 369 -0.25 -21.81 4.99
C LYS A 369 -1.21 -22.71 5.78
N LEU A 370 -2.05 -23.47 5.08
CA LEU A 370 -2.97 -24.45 5.69
C LEU A 370 -2.17 -25.56 6.40
N ALA A 371 -1.18 -26.13 5.71
CA ALA A 371 -0.31 -27.16 6.26
C ALA A 371 0.42 -26.69 7.53
N ALA A 372 0.86 -25.43 7.61
CA ALA A 372 1.52 -24.90 8.80
C ALA A 372 0.63 -24.96 10.05
N TRP A 373 -0.67 -24.68 9.94
CA TRP A 373 -1.60 -24.82 11.06
C TRP A 373 -1.80 -26.30 11.44
N SER A 374 -1.92 -27.19 10.47
CA SER A 374 -2.08 -28.62 10.72
C SER A 374 -0.82 -29.25 11.35
N ILE A 375 0.36 -28.88 10.88
CA ILE A 375 1.66 -29.26 11.48
C ILE A 375 1.74 -28.73 12.90
N HIS A 376 1.32 -27.48 13.14
CA HIS A 376 1.29 -26.91 14.47
C HIS A 376 0.40 -27.72 15.42
N ARG A 377 -0.85 -27.98 15.03
CA ARG A 377 -1.77 -28.83 15.81
C ARG A 377 -1.18 -30.21 16.09
N TYR A 378 -0.61 -30.84 15.08
CA TYR A 378 0.02 -32.15 15.22
C TYR A 378 1.15 -32.12 16.25
N ILE A 379 2.13 -31.24 16.08
CA ILE A 379 3.27 -31.15 17.01
C ILE A 379 2.80 -30.78 18.42
N GLN A 380 1.92 -29.79 18.58
CA GLN A 380 1.40 -29.41 19.90
C GLN A 380 0.72 -30.58 20.61
N SER A 381 -0.04 -31.41 19.87
CA SER A 381 -0.70 -32.59 20.45
C SER A 381 0.29 -33.64 20.98
N LEU A 382 1.48 -33.76 20.39
CA LEU A 382 2.53 -34.67 20.88
C LEU A 382 3.06 -34.27 22.25
N HIS A 383 2.91 -32.99 22.63
CA HIS A 383 3.31 -32.46 23.93
C HIS A 383 2.12 -32.23 24.87
N GLY A 384 0.93 -32.75 24.54
CA GLY A 384 -0.28 -32.59 25.37
C GLY A 384 -0.87 -31.17 25.36
N ASN A 385 -0.46 -30.31 24.42
CA ASN A 385 -0.99 -28.97 24.28
C ASN A 385 -2.19 -28.97 23.33
N ASP A 386 -3.32 -28.42 23.77
CA ASP A 386 -4.49 -28.17 22.92
C ASP A 386 -4.50 -26.72 22.42
N VAL A 387 -4.44 -26.56 21.10
CA VAL A 387 -4.48 -25.25 20.42
C VAL A 387 -5.80 -25.01 19.68
N GLY A 388 -6.75 -25.93 19.80
CA GLY A 388 -8.07 -25.88 19.16
C GLY A 388 -8.03 -26.17 17.67
N THR A 389 -9.20 -26.07 17.04
CA THR A 389 -9.40 -26.30 15.60
C THR A 389 -9.37 -25.00 14.78
N ASN A 390 -9.84 -23.90 15.37
CA ASN A 390 -9.89 -22.59 14.72
C ASN A 390 -8.48 -22.03 14.48
N PRO A 391 -8.06 -21.81 13.22
CA PRO A 391 -6.72 -21.32 12.90
C PRO A 391 -6.42 -19.95 13.51
N LYS A 392 -5.30 -19.86 14.23
CA LYS A 392 -4.76 -18.61 14.80
C LYS A 392 -3.34 -18.35 14.29
N LEU A 393 -3.22 -18.20 12.96
CA LEU A 393 -1.92 -17.94 12.32
C LEU A 393 -1.47 -16.49 12.59
N PRO A 394 -0.24 -16.27 13.11
CA PRO A 394 0.23 -14.91 13.38
C PRO A 394 0.46 -14.10 12.11
N LEU A 395 0.27 -12.78 12.22
CA LEU A 395 0.51 -11.80 11.16
C LEU A 395 2.01 -11.68 10.81
N PHE A 396 2.30 -10.87 9.79
CA PHE A 396 3.66 -10.42 9.49
C PHE A 396 4.05 -9.29 10.44
N TYR A 397 5.28 -9.32 10.95
CA TYR A 397 5.82 -8.28 11.83
C TYR A 397 7.22 -7.85 11.38
N SER A 398 7.56 -6.61 11.69
CA SER A 398 8.84 -5.95 11.48
C SER A 398 9.20 -5.07 12.69
N PRO A 399 10.43 -4.53 12.78
CA PRO A 399 10.77 -3.57 13.83
C PRO A 399 9.92 -2.29 13.85
N ILE A 400 9.22 -1.96 12.75
CA ILE A 400 8.24 -0.86 12.72
C ILE A 400 7.13 -1.12 13.74
N ASP A 401 6.66 -2.36 13.86
CA ASP A 401 5.51 -2.71 14.71
C ASP A 401 5.81 -2.55 16.20
N GLU A 402 7.09 -2.51 16.58
CA GLU A 402 7.54 -2.28 17.95
C GLU A 402 7.74 -0.79 18.29
N VAL A 403 7.51 0.12 17.34
CA VAL A 403 7.61 1.57 17.58
C VAL A 403 6.49 2.04 18.50
N ASP A 404 6.89 2.69 19.59
CA ASP A 404 5.99 3.33 20.54
C ASP A 404 5.44 4.64 19.96
N ILE A 405 4.12 4.65 19.73
CA ILE A 405 3.36 5.82 19.29
C ILE A 405 2.48 6.39 20.40
N SER A 406 2.67 5.97 21.66
CA SER A 406 1.96 6.56 22.78
C SER A 406 2.38 8.01 23.02
N VAL A 407 1.48 8.79 23.61
CA VAL A 407 1.71 10.19 23.95
C VAL A 407 1.02 10.52 25.26
N GLU A 408 1.61 11.42 26.05
CA GLU A 408 1.01 11.92 27.27
C GLU A 408 0.62 13.39 27.08
N MET A 409 -0.60 13.75 27.51
CA MET A 409 -1.09 15.11 27.48
C MET A 409 -1.87 15.39 28.76
N CYS A 410 -1.50 16.45 29.48
CA CYS A 410 -2.14 16.86 30.74
C CYS A 410 -2.18 15.76 31.82
N GLY A 411 -1.15 14.91 31.90
CA GLY A 411 -1.07 13.80 32.86
C GLY A 411 -1.91 12.58 32.48
N VAL A 412 -2.51 12.56 31.30
CA VAL A 412 -3.28 11.42 30.76
C VAL A 412 -2.49 10.78 29.63
N LYS A 413 -2.33 9.46 29.71
CA LYS A 413 -1.62 8.67 28.71
C LYS A 413 -2.57 8.15 27.64
N PHE A 414 -2.21 8.37 26.39
CA PHE A 414 -2.90 7.86 25.21
C PHE A 414 -2.05 6.74 24.60
N GLU A 415 -2.66 5.59 24.32
CA GLU A 415 -1.97 4.44 23.68
C GLU A 415 -1.45 4.78 22.28
N ASN A 416 -2.17 5.67 21.58
CA ASN A 416 -1.81 6.27 20.30
C ASN A 416 -2.51 7.64 20.20
N PRO A 417 -2.06 8.56 19.33
CA PRO A 417 -2.59 9.92 19.30
C PRO A 417 -3.92 10.03 18.55
N PHE A 418 -4.51 8.94 18.04
CA PHE A 418 -5.71 8.98 17.19
C PHE A 418 -6.98 8.71 18.01
N GLY A 419 -7.99 9.56 17.84
CA GLY A 419 -9.27 9.41 18.50
C GLY A 419 -10.46 9.86 17.66
N LEU A 420 -11.65 9.40 18.03
CA LEU A 420 -12.87 9.80 17.34
C LEU A 420 -13.39 11.14 17.88
N ALA A 421 -13.60 12.11 16.99
CA ALA A 421 -14.17 13.41 17.32
C ALA A 421 -15.64 13.29 17.79
N SER A 422 -16.12 14.26 18.58
CA SER A 422 -17.56 14.41 18.92
C SER A 422 -18.40 14.69 17.68
N ALA A 423 -18.95 13.64 17.07
CA ALA A 423 -19.48 13.66 15.70
C ALA A 423 -20.31 12.38 15.38
N PRO A 424 -20.82 12.17 14.14
CA PRO A 424 -21.59 10.97 13.78
C PRO A 424 -20.92 9.62 14.11
N PRO A 425 -19.58 9.44 13.98
CA PRO A 425 -18.88 8.20 14.38
C PRO A 425 -18.96 7.86 15.88
N VAL A 426 -19.47 8.76 16.72
CA VAL A 426 -19.66 8.53 18.16
C VAL A 426 -21.10 8.81 18.58
N THR A 427 -22.07 8.51 17.70
CA THR A 427 -23.50 8.72 17.96
C THR A 427 -24.02 7.90 19.14
N SER A 428 -23.38 6.79 19.50
CA SER A 428 -23.83 5.90 20.59
C SER A 428 -22.66 5.22 21.33
N GLY A 429 -22.87 4.83 22.58
CA GLY A 429 -21.91 4.06 23.38
C GLY A 429 -21.41 2.77 22.70
N PRO A 430 -22.28 1.94 22.08
CA PRO A 430 -21.85 0.76 21.32
C PRO A 430 -20.94 1.08 20.12
N MET A 431 -21.06 2.28 19.51
CA MET A 431 -20.13 2.72 18.47
C MET A 431 -18.75 3.02 19.05
N CYS A 432 -18.70 3.73 20.19
CA CYS A 432 -17.46 3.99 20.91
C CYS A 432 -16.76 2.70 21.35
N ARG A 433 -17.51 1.72 21.85
CA ARG A 433 -16.99 0.38 22.20
C ARG A 433 -16.29 -0.27 21.01
N ARG A 434 -16.97 -0.36 19.86
CA ARG A 434 -16.39 -0.96 18.65
C ARG A 434 -15.15 -0.20 18.17
N ALA A 435 -15.11 1.13 18.31
CA ALA A 435 -13.91 1.89 18.01
C ALA A 435 -12.73 1.48 18.92
N PHE A 436 -12.95 1.30 20.22
CA PHE A 436 -11.89 0.80 21.11
C PHE A 436 -11.45 -0.62 20.77
N GLU A 437 -12.38 -1.51 20.41
CA GLU A 437 -12.07 -2.86 19.92
C GLU A 437 -11.21 -2.85 18.66
N GLN A 438 -11.38 -1.85 17.78
CA GLN A 438 -10.54 -1.66 16.59
C GLN A 438 -9.18 -0.99 16.87
N GLY A 439 -8.95 -0.47 18.10
CA GLY A 439 -7.65 0.07 18.50
C GLY A 439 -7.55 1.60 18.60
N TRP A 440 -8.65 2.35 18.49
CA TRP A 440 -8.65 3.80 18.74
C TRP A 440 -8.12 4.13 20.13
N GLY A 441 -7.24 5.14 20.24
CA GLY A 441 -6.59 5.52 21.50
C GLY A 441 -7.53 6.28 22.44
N PHE A 442 -8.44 7.06 21.87
CA PHE A 442 -9.46 7.78 22.62
C PHE A 442 -10.75 8.01 21.82
N VAL A 443 -11.85 8.32 22.52
CA VAL A 443 -13.10 8.75 21.88
C VAL A 443 -13.66 9.95 22.62
N LEU A 444 -14.36 10.80 21.88
CA LEU A 444 -15.27 11.78 22.44
C LEU A 444 -16.69 11.23 22.46
N THR A 445 -17.49 11.57 23.47
CA THR A 445 -18.94 11.40 23.37
C THR A 445 -19.50 12.40 22.35
N LYS A 446 -20.64 12.09 21.71
CA LYS A 446 -21.44 13.14 21.06
C LYS A 446 -21.87 14.14 22.12
N SER A 447 -21.81 15.45 21.81
CA SER A 447 -22.03 16.51 22.79
C SER A 447 -23.30 16.32 23.61
N ILE A 448 -23.13 16.25 24.92
CA ILE A 448 -24.15 16.01 25.95
C ILE A 448 -24.69 17.37 26.41
N VAL A 449 -25.98 17.43 26.69
CA VAL A 449 -26.67 18.61 27.25
C VAL A 449 -27.51 18.23 28.47
N PRO A 450 -27.89 19.21 29.30
CA PRO A 450 -28.97 19.05 30.26
C PRO A 450 -30.27 18.60 29.58
N ASP A 451 -31.13 17.86 30.28
CA ASP A 451 -32.37 17.33 29.71
C ASP A 451 -33.33 18.43 29.21
N LYS A 452 -33.27 19.62 29.83
CA LYS A 452 -34.03 20.81 29.38
C LYS A 452 -33.61 21.34 28.01
N ASP A 453 -32.41 21.00 27.56
CA ASP A 453 -31.80 21.48 26.32
C ASP A 453 -31.76 20.40 25.23
N LEU A 454 -32.48 19.28 25.43
CA LEU A 454 -32.62 18.22 24.43
C LEU A 454 -33.09 18.79 23.08
N VAL A 455 -32.62 18.15 22.02
CA VAL A 455 -32.86 18.55 20.63
C VAL A 455 -33.48 17.42 19.83
N THR A 456 -34.06 17.79 18.69
CA THR A 456 -34.51 16.86 17.66
C THR A 456 -33.83 17.24 16.36
N ASN A 457 -33.14 16.29 15.72
CA ASN A 457 -32.50 16.50 14.44
C ASN A 457 -33.52 16.55 13.29
N VAL A 458 -33.20 17.33 12.25
CA VAL A 458 -33.94 17.32 10.98
C VAL A 458 -33.39 16.26 10.01
N SER A 459 -34.09 16.02 8.90
CA SER A 459 -33.60 15.17 7.81
C SER A 459 -34.06 15.70 6.43
N PRO A 460 -33.22 15.61 5.37
CA PRO A 460 -31.81 15.19 5.38
C PRO A 460 -30.89 16.21 6.07
N ARG A 461 -29.75 15.76 6.62
CA ARG A 461 -28.86 16.63 7.43
C ARG A 461 -27.36 16.45 7.26
N ILE A 462 -26.90 15.42 6.56
CA ILE A 462 -25.49 15.20 6.23
C ILE A 462 -25.43 14.92 4.72
N VAL A 463 -24.61 15.67 4.00
CA VAL A 463 -24.46 15.55 2.54
C VAL A 463 -22.99 15.50 2.15
N ARG A 464 -22.70 14.84 1.02
CA ARG A 464 -21.37 14.89 0.41
C ARG A 464 -20.98 16.31 0.00
N GLY A 465 -19.68 16.56 0.01
CA GLY A 465 -19.09 17.79 -0.50
C GLY A 465 -19.16 17.93 -2.01
N SER A 466 -19.24 19.18 -2.48
CA SER A 466 -19.06 19.55 -3.90
C SER A 466 -17.64 20.09 -4.18
N THR A 467 -16.77 20.08 -3.17
CA THR A 467 -15.45 20.74 -3.16
C THR A 467 -14.42 20.13 -4.12
N SER A 468 -14.66 18.90 -4.59
CA SER A 468 -13.76 18.17 -5.50
C SER A 468 -14.46 17.77 -6.80
N GLY A 469 -15.51 18.50 -7.20
CA GLY A 469 -16.26 18.24 -8.41
C GLY A 469 -17.26 17.08 -8.28
N PRO A 470 -17.74 16.51 -9.40
CA PRO A 470 -18.75 15.44 -9.42
C PRO A 470 -18.14 14.05 -9.16
N ILE A 471 -17.27 13.92 -8.16
CA ILE A 471 -16.69 12.64 -7.73
C ILE A 471 -17.58 12.05 -6.62
N TYR A 472 -18.03 10.82 -6.82
CA TYR A 472 -18.89 10.06 -5.91
C TYR A 472 -18.15 8.84 -5.35
N GLY A 473 -18.71 8.21 -4.31
CA GLY A 473 -18.09 7.04 -3.67
C GLY A 473 -16.93 7.44 -2.74
N PRO A 474 -15.81 6.69 -2.73
CA PRO A 474 -14.73 6.89 -1.77
C PRO A 474 -14.06 8.26 -1.91
N ASN A 475 -13.32 8.66 -0.87
CA ASN A 475 -12.50 9.87 -0.85
C ASN A 475 -13.28 11.18 -1.13
N GLN A 476 -14.45 11.35 -0.50
CA GLN A 476 -15.15 12.63 -0.56
C GLN A 476 -14.30 13.71 0.13
N GLY A 477 -13.94 14.76 -0.62
CA GLY A 477 -13.08 15.84 -0.13
C GLY A 477 -13.69 16.68 1.00
N SER A 478 -15.01 16.61 1.18
CA SER A 478 -15.69 17.19 2.34
C SER A 478 -17.05 16.55 2.56
N PHE A 479 -17.62 16.84 3.73
CA PHE A 479 -19.05 16.69 4.01
C PHE A 479 -19.58 18.03 4.52
N LEU A 480 -20.88 18.27 4.35
CA LEU A 480 -21.59 19.33 5.08
C LEU A 480 -22.66 18.70 5.95
N ASN A 481 -22.77 19.19 7.19
CA ASN A 481 -23.82 18.78 8.10
C ASN A 481 -24.59 19.96 8.68
N ILE A 482 -25.88 19.76 8.94
CA ILE A 482 -26.76 20.60 9.75
C ILE A 482 -27.28 19.78 10.95
N GLU A 483 -26.42 18.92 11.49
CA GLU A 483 -26.73 18.03 12.61
C GLU A 483 -26.44 18.71 13.95
N LEU A 484 -27.39 18.63 14.88
CA LEU A 484 -27.24 19.21 16.21
C LEU A 484 -26.32 18.33 17.09
N ILE A 485 -26.40 18.59 18.40
CA ILE A 485 -25.82 17.77 19.46
C ILE A 485 -26.49 16.40 19.59
N SER A 486 -26.16 15.63 20.64
CA SER A 486 -26.81 14.34 20.91
C SER A 486 -28.32 14.49 21.15
N GLU A 487 -29.12 13.62 20.51
CA GLU A 487 -30.54 13.43 20.85
C GLU A 487 -30.72 12.50 22.07
N LYS A 488 -29.65 11.84 22.53
CA LYS A 488 -29.65 10.98 23.72
C LYS A 488 -29.38 11.81 24.98
N SER A 489 -30.07 11.46 26.06
CA SER A 489 -30.01 12.15 27.35
C SER A 489 -28.65 12.06 28.03
N ARG A 490 -28.38 12.97 28.97
CA ARG A 490 -27.19 12.92 29.82
C ARG A 490 -27.10 11.60 30.60
N ALA A 491 -28.22 11.06 31.08
CA ALA A 491 -28.26 9.79 31.81
C ALA A 491 -27.76 8.61 30.97
N TYR A 492 -28.13 8.56 29.68
CA TYR A 492 -27.59 7.58 28.74
C TYR A 492 -26.07 7.68 28.63
N TRP A 493 -25.55 8.89 28.43
CA TRP A 493 -24.11 9.08 28.26
C TRP A 493 -23.32 8.82 29.53
N SER A 494 -23.81 9.24 30.69
CA SER A 494 -23.21 8.91 32.00
C SER A 494 -23.10 7.40 32.20
N GLN A 495 -24.15 6.65 31.84
CA GLN A 495 -24.11 5.18 31.88
C GLN A 495 -23.08 4.61 30.89
N CYS A 496 -23.07 5.07 29.64
CA CYS A 496 -22.10 4.59 28.65
C CYS A 496 -20.65 4.90 29.03
N ILE A 497 -20.37 6.06 29.62
CA ILE A 497 -19.01 6.41 30.08
C ILE A 497 -18.55 5.41 31.15
N ARG A 498 -19.40 5.10 32.13
CA ARG A 498 -19.09 4.10 33.18
C ARG A 498 -18.78 2.73 32.57
N GLU A 499 -19.63 2.26 31.66
CA GLU A 499 -19.46 0.96 31.00
C GLU A 499 -18.18 0.90 30.16
N LEU A 500 -17.92 1.93 29.37
CA LEU A 500 -16.73 1.99 28.53
C LEU A 500 -15.45 2.08 29.37
N LYS A 501 -15.45 2.86 30.46
CA LYS A 501 -14.28 3.00 31.33
C LYS A 501 -14.01 1.72 32.12
N HIS A 502 -15.06 1.02 32.53
CA HIS A 502 -14.97 -0.30 33.17
C HIS A 502 -14.32 -1.32 32.23
N ASP A 503 -14.79 -1.40 30.98
CA ASP A 503 -14.33 -2.42 30.04
C ASP A 503 -13.00 -2.08 29.38
N PHE A 504 -12.66 -0.79 29.29
CA PHE A 504 -11.46 -0.28 28.61
C PHE A 504 -10.70 0.71 29.50
N SER A 505 -10.12 0.21 30.58
CA SER A 505 -9.46 1.04 31.61
C SER A 505 -8.29 1.90 31.09
N THR A 506 -7.58 1.43 30.06
CA THR A 506 -6.45 2.14 29.44
C THR A 506 -6.84 3.13 28.35
N LYS A 507 -8.08 3.05 27.84
CA LYS A 507 -8.59 3.93 26.78
C LYS A 507 -9.07 5.25 27.36
N VAL A 508 -8.85 6.34 26.64
CA VAL A 508 -9.24 7.68 27.10
C VAL A 508 -10.64 8.02 26.59
N ILE A 509 -11.52 8.44 27.50
CA ILE A 509 -12.88 8.89 27.21
C ILE A 509 -12.98 10.36 27.53
N ILE A 510 -13.32 11.17 26.53
CA ILE A 510 -13.51 12.61 26.68
C ILE A 510 -15.00 12.93 26.57
N ALA A 511 -15.63 13.38 27.65
CA ALA A 511 -17.04 13.77 27.59
C ALA A 511 -17.17 15.15 26.93
N SER A 512 -17.77 15.18 25.74
CA SER A 512 -18.14 16.44 25.08
C SER A 512 -19.42 16.97 25.71
N ILE A 513 -19.41 18.19 26.25
CA ILE A 513 -20.56 18.80 26.92
C ILE A 513 -20.87 20.19 26.37
N MET A 514 -22.13 20.60 26.48
CA MET A 514 -22.60 21.91 26.08
C MET A 514 -23.76 22.35 26.99
N CYS A 515 -23.79 23.63 27.37
CA CYS A 515 -24.91 24.23 28.08
C CYS A 515 -25.16 25.64 27.55
N THR A 516 -26.31 26.22 27.88
CA THR A 516 -26.54 27.67 27.78
C THR A 516 -25.55 28.43 28.67
N TYR A 517 -25.43 29.75 28.52
CA TYR A 517 -24.54 30.57 29.35
C TYR A 517 -25.06 30.70 30.80
N ASN A 518 -25.00 29.59 31.54
CA ASN A 518 -25.46 29.44 32.91
C ASN A 518 -24.43 28.62 33.71
N LYS A 519 -23.97 29.18 34.84
CA LYS A 519 -22.92 28.59 35.67
C LYS A 519 -23.33 27.23 36.24
N GLU A 520 -24.54 27.13 36.76
CA GLU A 520 -25.04 25.94 37.45
C GLU A 520 -25.14 24.75 36.49
N ASP A 521 -25.65 24.96 35.27
CA ASP A 521 -25.77 23.92 34.25
C ASP A 521 -24.41 23.36 33.84
N TRP A 522 -23.46 24.25 33.52
CA TRP A 522 -22.09 23.86 33.14
C TRP A 522 -21.41 23.10 34.27
N ALA A 523 -21.47 23.60 35.50
CA ALA A 523 -20.84 22.97 36.66
C ALA A 523 -21.48 21.61 37.00
N SER A 524 -22.80 21.51 36.94
CA SER A 524 -23.54 20.27 37.24
C SER A 524 -23.24 19.18 36.22
N LEU A 525 -23.35 19.48 34.93
CA LEU A 525 -23.11 18.50 33.86
C LEU A 525 -21.65 18.05 33.82
N ALA A 526 -20.69 18.96 34.07
CA ALA A 526 -19.27 18.63 34.13
C ALA A 526 -18.96 17.66 35.28
N LYS A 527 -19.51 17.92 36.48
CA LYS A 527 -19.36 17.03 37.64
C LYS A 527 -19.96 15.65 37.38
N GLU A 528 -21.15 15.59 36.79
CA GLU A 528 -21.78 14.32 36.43
C GLU A 528 -20.90 13.48 35.48
N CYS A 529 -20.28 14.12 34.49
CA CYS A 529 -19.38 13.43 33.56
C CYS A 529 -18.07 12.97 34.24
N GLU A 530 -17.51 13.78 35.14
CA GLU A 530 -16.35 13.40 35.96
C GLU A 530 -16.68 12.21 36.86
N GLU A 531 -17.83 12.24 37.56
CA GLU A 531 -18.33 11.15 38.41
C GLU A 531 -18.67 9.88 37.61
N ALA A 532 -19.06 10.01 36.35
CA ALA A 532 -19.24 8.88 35.45
C ALA A 532 -17.91 8.21 35.04
N GLY A 533 -16.77 8.87 35.27
CA GLY A 533 -15.44 8.34 34.97
C GLY A 533 -14.85 8.83 33.65
N ALA A 534 -15.30 9.98 33.12
CA ALA A 534 -14.62 10.60 31.99
C ALA A 534 -13.19 11.01 32.38
N ASP A 535 -12.21 10.71 31.52
CA ASP A 535 -10.81 11.05 31.78
C ASP A 535 -10.54 12.56 31.52
N MET A 536 -11.33 13.17 30.62
CA MET A 536 -11.27 14.60 30.29
C MET A 536 -12.64 15.12 29.85
N LEU A 537 -12.79 16.45 29.77
CA LEU A 537 -13.95 17.11 29.19
C LEU A 537 -13.60 17.91 27.92
N GLU A 538 -14.50 17.94 26.95
CA GLU A 538 -14.45 18.87 25.81
C GLU A 538 -15.66 19.81 25.85
N LEU A 539 -15.44 21.13 25.94
CA LEU A 539 -16.53 22.10 25.97
C LEU A 539 -16.90 22.50 24.55
N ASN A 540 -18.09 22.12 24.07
CA ASN A 540 -18.53 22.47 22.74
C ASN A 540 -19.04 23.93 22.70
N LEU A 541 -18.13 24.87 22.49
CA LEU A 541 -18.44 26.29 22.34
C LEU A 541 -18.53 26.71 20.86
N SER A 542 -18.70 25.76 19.94
CA SER A 542 -18.32 26.02 18.55
C SER A 542 -19.25 25.50 17.48
N CYS A 543 -20.35 24.83 17.84
CA CYS A 543 -21.33 24.37 16.85
C CYS A 543 -21.88 25.57 16.06
N PRO A 544 -21.71 25.62 14.72
CA PRO A 544 -22.04 26.82 13.94
C PRO A 544 -23.51 26.93 13.56
N HIS A 545 -24.34 25.92 13.86
CA HIS A 545 -25.73 25.85 13.38
C HIS A 545 -26.69 25.35 14.47
N GLY A 546 -27.92 25.86 14.45
CA GLY A 546 -29.05 25.45 15.30
C GLY A 546 -28.91 25.71 16.82
N MET A 547 -27.71 26.00 17.31
CA MET A 547 -27.43 26.27 18.73
C MET A 547 -27.24 27.76 19.03
N GLY A 548 -26.77 28.55 18.06
CA GLY A 548 -26.56 30.00 18.24
C GLY A 548 -27.86 30.75 18.55
N GLU A 549 -28.97 30.32 17.95
CA GLU A 549 -30.32 30.86 18.21
C GLU A 549 -30.78 30.64 19.66
N LYS A 550 -30.14 29.71 20.39
CA LYS A 550 -30.37 29.44 21.81
C LYS A 550 -29.27 30.03 22.71
N GLY A 551 -28.40 30.89 22.18
CA GLY A 551 -27.27 31.45 22.93
C GLY A 551 -26.19 30.44 23.30
N MET A 552 -26.04 29.36 22.50
CA MET A 552 -25.09 28.26 22.73
C MET A 552 -24.16 28.06 21.52
N GLY A 553 -23.12 27.23 21.71
CA GLY A 553 -22.21 26.87 20.63
C GLY A 553 -21.47 28.11 20.11
N LEU A 554 -21.49 28.33 18.80
CA LEU A 554 -20.79 29.43 18.15
C LEU A 554 -21.07 30.81 18.77
N ALA A 555 -22.28 31.04 19.29
CA ALA A 555 -22.62 32.30 19.96
C ALA A 555 -21.72 32.59 21.18
N CYS A 556 -21.22 31.56 21.86
CA CYS A 556 -20.28 31.69 22.98
C CYS A 556 -18.83 31.68 22.51
N GLY A 557 -18.45 30.81 21.57
CA GLY A 557 -17.05 30.60 21.18
C GLY A 557 -16.41 31.70 20.34
N GLN A 558 -17.17 32.73 19.96
CA GLN A 558 -16.67 33.92 19.26
C GLN A 558 -16.27 35.06 20.21
N ASP A 559 -16.67 34.98 21.49
CA ASP A 559 -16.43 36.02 22.48
C ASP A 559 -15.39 35.55 23.52
N PRO A 560 -14.20 36.17 23.59
CA PRO A 560 -13.17 35.81 24.56
C PRO A 560 -13.65 35.85 26.01
N ASP A 561 -14.47 36.83 26.39
CA ASP A 561 -14.89 37.03 27.78
C ASP A 561 -15.86 35.93 28.22
N ILE A 562 -16.77 35.52 27.33
CA ILE A 562 -17.65 34.38 27.55
C ILE A 562 -16.84 33.10 27.68
N VAL A 563 -15.88 32.86 26.78
CA VAL A 563 -15.03 31.64 26.83
C VAL A 563 -14.20 31.59 28.11
N ARG A 564 -13.62 32.71 28.55
CA ARG A 564 -12.89 32.81 29.81
C ARG A 564 -13.79 32.44 30.99
N THR A 565 -15.00 32.99 31.01
CA THR A 565 -15.95 32.82 32.11
C THR A 565 -16.49 31.40 32.20
N ILE A 566 -16.87 30.79 31.06
CA ILE A 566 -17.28 29.38 31.05
C ILE A 566 -16.13 28.49 31.50
N SER A 567 -14.91 28.74 31.03
CA SER A 567 -13.73 27.97 31.41
C SER A 567 -13.48 28.06 32.92
N SER A 568 -13.63 29.24 33.54
CA SER A 568 -13.46 29.38 34.98
C SER A 568 -14.52 28.62 35.78
N TRP A 569 -15.78 28.60 35.30
CA TRP A 569 -16.83 27.79 35.93
C TRP A 569 -16.52 26.30 35.89
N ILE A 570 -16.00 25.79 34.78
CA ILE A 570 -15.61 24.38 34.66
C ILE A 570 -14.42 24.08 35.56
N ARG A 571 -13.40 24.95 35.57
CA ARG A 571 -12.22 24.77 36.42
C ARG A 571 -12.57 24.70 37.90
N GLU A 572 -13.53 25.52 38.35
CA GLU A 572 -14.07 25.48 39.72
C GLU A 572 -14.86 24.19 40.01
N ALA A 573 -15.50 23.62 39.00
CA ALA A 573 -16.44 22.51 39.17
C ALA A 573 -15.76 21.12 39.21
N VAL A 574 -14.74 20.88 38.37
CA VAL A 574 -14.11 19.56 38.20
C VAL A 574 -12.62 19.59 38.44
N LYS A 575 -11.98 18.42 38.62
CA LYS A 575 -10.53 18.25 38.73
C LYS A 575 -9.89 17.77 37.44
N ILE A 576 -10.56 16.90 36.69
CA ILE A 576 -10.08 16.37 35.42
C ILE A 576 -9.75 17.47 34.39
N PRO A 577 -8.83 17.23 33.45
CA PRO A 577 -8.51 18.19 32.41
C PRO A 577 -9.71 18.50 31.50
N PHE A 578 -9.83 19.76 31.07
CA PHE A 578 -10.85 20.16 30.10
C PHE A 578 -10.32 21.06 28.99
N PHE A 579 -10.98 20.95 27.82
CA PHE A 579 -10.55 21.56 26.57
C PHE A 579 -11.74 22.23 25.89
N PRO A 580 -11.81 23.57 25.87
CA PRO A 580 -12.79 24.25 25.06
C PRO A 580 -12.51 24.00 23.57
N LYS A 581 -13.52 23.51 22.83
CA LYS A 581 -13.44 23.30 21.38
C LYS A 581 -13.70 24.61 20.67
N MET A 582 -12.76 25.01 19.81
CA MET A 582 -12.72 26.30 19.13
C MET A 582 -13.40 26.26 17.76
N THR A 583 -14.06 27.36 17.40
CA THR A 583 -14.67 27.55 16.09
C THR A 583 -13.63 28.17 15.17
N PRO A 584 -13.54 27.75 13.89
CA PRO A 584 -12.73 28.46 12.91
C PRO A 584 -13.41 29.72 12.36
N ASN A 585 -14.69 29.93 12.68
CA ASN A 585 -15.53 31.00 12.14
C ASN A 585 -15.34 32.30 12.93
N ILE A 586 -14.07 32.71 13.11
CA ILE A 586 -13.64 33.87 13.89
C ILE A 586 -12.41 34.51 13.26
N THR A 587 -12.21 35.80 13.56
CA THR A 587 -11.08 36.58 13.05
C THR A 587 -9.75 36.12 13.65
N ASP A 588 -9.66 36.02 14.98
CA ASP A 588 -8.44 35.63 15.68
C ASP A 588 -8.69 34.53 16.72
N ILE A 589 -8.44 33.29 16.31
CA ILE A 589 -8.55 32.12 17.18
C ILE A 589 -7.56 32.12 18.35
N ARG A 590 -6.45 32.87 18.23
CA ARG A 590 -5.44 32.94 19.29
C ARG A 590 -5.99 33.67 20.51
N ALA A 591 -6.81 34.70 20.31
CA ALA A 591 -7.44 35.46 21.39
C ALA A 591 -8.41 34.58 22.20
N ILE A 592 -9.23 33.77 21.52
CA ILE A 592 -10.15 32.84 22.19
C ILE A 592 -9.39 31.75 22.93
N ALA A 593 -8.34 31.19 22.34
CA ALA A 593 -7.52 30.19 22.99
C ALA A 593 -6.77 30.75 24.21
N ALA A 594 -6.31 32.01 24.16
CA ALA A 594 -5.71 32.70 25.30
C ALA A 594 -6.74 32.92 26.43
N ALA A 595 -7.96 33.33 26.09
CA ALA A 595 -9.03 33.50 27.06
C ALA A 595 -9.45 32.18 27.72
N ALA A 596 -9.51 31.08 26.97
CA ALA A 596 -9.71 29.74 27.52
C ALA A 596 -8.63 29.38 28.54
N LYS A 597 -7.35 29.63 28.19
CA LYS A 597 -6.21 29.40 29.09
C LYS A 597 -6.29 30.26 30.35
N GLU A 598 -6.62 31.54 30.23
CA GLU A 598 -6.82 32.46 31.36
C GLU A 598 -7.95 32.00 32.28
N GLY A 599 -9.02 31.43 31.72
CA GLY A 599 -10.10 30.81 32.48
C GLY A 599 -9.76 29.45 33.11
N GLY A 600 -8.53 28.94 32.93
CA GLY A 600 -8.07 27.71 33.57
C GLY A 600 -8.23 26.44 32.72
N ALA A 601 -8.49 26.55 31.42
CA ALA A 601 -8.48 25.40 30.52
C ALA A 601 -7.09 24.76 30.46
N ASN A 602 -7.04 23.43 30.37
CA ASN A 602 -5.79 22.67 30.28
C ASN A 602 -5.23 22.65 28.85
N GLY A 603 -6.05 22.98 27.86
CA GLY A 603 -5.71 23.03 26.44
C GLY A 603 -6.93 23.47 25.63
N VAL A 604 -6.85 23.34 24.32
CA VAL A 604 -7.99 23.58 23.41
C VAL A 604 -8.11 22.50 22.34
N THR A 605 -9.33 22.28 21.83
CA THR A 605 -9.52 21.54 20.59
C THR A 605 -9.62 22.52 19.42
N ALA A 606 -8.75 22.38 18.42
CA ALA A 606 -8.72 23.21 17.22
C ALA A 606 -8.82 22.31 15.97
N ILE A 607 -9.94 22.29 15.25
CA ILE A 607 -11.10 23.19 15.24
C ILE A 607 -12.42 22.43 15.07
N ASN A 608 -13.55 23.10 15.30
CA ASN A 608 -14.85 22.65 14.81
C ASN A 608 -14.99 22.90 13.29
N THR A 609 -16.16 22.59 12.75
CA THR A 609 -16.51 22.74 11.34
C THR A 609 -16.53 24.19 10.86
N VAL A 610 -16.28 24.37 9.57
CA VAL A 610 -16.31 25.68 8.88
C VAL A 610 -17.73 25.96 8.41
N SER A 611 -18.31 27.10 8.77
CA SER A 611 -19.67 27.47 8.35
C SER A 611 -19.74 27.65 6.84
N SER A 612 -20.71 27.00 6.17
CA SER A 612 -20.76 26.91 4.71
C SER A 612 -22.17 26.61 4.17
N LEU A 613 -22.33 26.79 2.86
CA LEU A 613 -23.45 26.31 2.05
C LEU A 613 -22.89 25.46 0.90
N MET A 614 -23.21 24.15 0.86
CA MET A 614 -22.44 23.20 0.05
C MET A 614 -22.87 23.15 -1.42
N HIS A 615 -24.17 23.14 -1.68
CA HIS A 615 -24.66 22.93 -3.04
C HIS A 615 -26.02 23.57 -3.25
N MET A 616 -26.17 24.23 -4.40
CA MET A 616 -27.41 24.74 -4.94
C MET A 616 -27.67 24.03 -6.27
N LYS A 617 -28.87 23.48 -6.43
CA LYS A 617 -29.32 22.88 -7.68
C LYS A 617 -29.64 23.96 -8.71
N ALA A 618 -29.76 23.56 -9.97
CA ALA A 618 -30.09 24.46 -11.07
C ALA A 618 -31.46 25.16 -10.91
N ASP A 619 -32.39 24.58 -10.14
CA ASP A 619 -33.70 25.18 -9.82
C ASP A 619 -33.64 26.16 -8.64
N GLY A 620 -32.46 26.42 -8.08
CA GLY A 620 -32.27 27.29 -6.92
C GLY A 620 -32.55 26.62 -5.57
N THR A 621 -32.88 25.32 -5.53
CA THR A 621 -33.05 24.59 -4.26
C THR A 621 -31.70 24.12 -3.71
N ALA A 622 -31.53 24.19 -2.39
CA ALA A 622 -30.28 23.76 -1.75
C ALA A 622 -30.20 22.24 -1.58
N TRP A 623 -28.99 21.75 -1.24
CA TRP A 623 -28.80 20.39 -0.72
C TRP A 623 -27.86 20.41 0.49
N PRO A 624 -28.32 20.00 1.70
CA PRO A 624 -29.61 19.36 2.00
C PRO A 624 -30.83 20.29 1.90
N ALA A 625 -31.98 19.72 1.57
CA ALA A 625 -33.29 20.40 1.51
C ALA A 625 -34.29 19.69 2.42
N VAL A 626 -34.80 20.40 3.43
CA VAL A 626 -35.67 19.90 4.50
C VAL A 626 -37.11 20.37 4.27
N GLY A 627 -38.07 19.47 4.51
CA GLY A 627 -39.50 19.77 4.40
C GLY A 627 -40.01 19.93 2.96
N LYS A 628 -41.32 20.18 2.81
CA LYS A 628 -41.96 20.36 1.49
C LYS A 628 -41.45 21.60 0.77
N GLU A 629 -41.12 22.62 1.55
CA GLU A 629 -40.60 23.91 1.10
C GLU A 629 -39.11 23.84 0.72
N LYS A 630 -38.46 22.67 0.89
CA LYS A 630 -37.05 22.43 0.52
C LYS A 630 -36.08 23.43 1.16
N ARG A 631 -36.32 23.78 2.42
CA ARG A 631 -35.53 24.78 3.17
C ARG A 631 -34.17 24.23 3.56
N THR A 632 -33.22 25.13 3.81
CA THR A 632 -31.91 24.79 4.38
C THR A 632 -31.45 25.87 5.35
N THR A 633 -30.35 25.62 6.05
CA THR A 633 -29.59 26.60 6.83
C THR A 633 -28.10 26.42 6.57
N TYR A 634 -27.26 27.36 7.00
CA TYR A 634 -25.81 27.17 6.93
C TYR A 634 -25.39 25.97 7.77
N GLY A 635 -24.56 25.12 7.18
CA GLY A 635 -24.05 23.91 7.84
C GLY A 635 -22.57 24.01 8.16
N GLY A 636 -22.08 23.02 8.89
CA GLY A 636 -20.66 22.83 9.14
C GLY A 636 -20.01 21.96 8.07
N MET A 637 -19.07 22.52 7.29
CA MET A 637 -18.18 21.77 6.42
C MET A 637 -17.08 21.08 7.23
N SER A 638 -16.81 19.83 6.90
CA SER A 638 -15.74 18.98 7.46
C SER A 638 -14.96 18.28 6.33
N GLY A 639 -13.95 17.47 6.67
CA GLY A 639 -13.15 16.71 5.72
C GLY A 639 -11.85 17.40 5.28
N SER A 640 -11.17 16.84 4.29
CA SER A 640 -9.85 17.32 3.85
C SER A 640 -9.88 18.77 3.35
N ALA A 641 -11.01 19.25 2.82
CA ALA A 641 -11.21 20.65 2.43
C ALA A 641 -11.02 21.65 3.60
N THR A 642 -11.21 21.24 4.86
CA THR A 642 -10.99 22.12 6.03
C THR A 642 -9.58 22.01 6.63
N ARG A 643 -8.76 21.04 6.19
CA ARG A 643 -7.41 20.80 6.72
C ARG A 643 -6.52 22.05 6.70
N PRO A 644 -6.45 22.85 5.63
CA PRO A 644 -5.60 24.05 5.63
C PRO A 644 -5.99 25.07 6.70
N ILE A 645 -7.29 25.21 6.98
CA ILE A 645 -7.82 26.11 8.01
C ILE A 645 -7.46 25.58 9.41
N ALA A 646 -7.60 24.27 9.62
CA ALA A 646 -7.23 23.61 10.87
C ALA A 646 -5.71 23.68 11.14
N LEU A 647 -4.86 23.40 10.15
CA LEU A 647 -3.39 23.51 10.30
C LEU A 647 -2.96 24.94 10.64
N LYS A 648 -3.57 25.94 9.99
CA LYS A 648 -3.35 27.36 10.34
C LYS A 648 -3.74 27.64 11.78
N ALA A 649 -4.92 27.19 12.22
CA ALA A 649 -5.40 27.41 13.58
C ALA A 649 -4.46 26.78 14.62
N VAL A 650 -4.12 25.50 14.45
CA VAL A 650 -3.23 24.75 15.36
C VAL A 650 -1.86 25.42 15.46
N SER A 651 -1.21 25.70 14.32
CA SER A 651 0.12 26.33 14.31
C SER A 651 0.09 27.76 14.86
N ALA A 652 -0.95 28.55 14.60
CA ALA A 652 -1.08 29.90 15.13
C ALA A 652 -1.25 29.92 16.66
N ILE A 653 -2.05 29.01 17.21
CA ILE A 653 -2.22 28.84 18.66
C ILE A 653 -0.89 28.39 19.28
N ALA A 654 -0.25 27.37 18.71
CA ALA A 654 1.00 26.81 19.23
C ALA A 654 2.16 27.82 19.19
N ASN A 655 2.23 28.66 18.15
CA ASN A 655 3.22 29.75 18.08
C ASN A 655 2.97 30.82 19.14
N LYS A 656 1.70 31.21 19.38
CA LYS A 656 1.36 32.23 20.38
C LYS A 656 1.52 31.73 21.82
N MET A 657 1.22 30.45 22.06
CA MET A 657 1.20 29.83 23.38
C MET A 657 1.96 28.51 23.36
N ARG A 658 3.29 28.60 23.29
CA ARG A 658 4.15 27.40 23.27
C ARG A 658 3.89 26.51 24.47
N GLY A 659 3.77 25.21 24.20
CA GLY A 659 3.51 24.18 25.21
C GLY A 659 2.07 24.14 25.73
N PHE A 660 1.16 25.01 25.25
CA PHE A 660 -0.26 24.88 25.56
C PHE A 660 -0.85 23.70 24.79
N PRO A 661 -1.42 22.68 25.45
CA PRO A 661 -1.92 21.47 24.80
C PRO A 661 -3.01 21.73 23.76
N ILE A 662 -2.91 21.07 22.61
CA ILE A 662 -3.87 21.19 21.50
C ILE A 662 -4.31 19.79 21.06
N MET A 663 -5.63 19.58 21.01
CA MET A 663 -6.25 18.47 20.29
C MET A 663 -6.62 18.94 18.88
N ALA A 664 -5.99 18.38 17.84
CA ALA A 664 -6.28 18.78 16.47
C ALA A 664 -7.55 18.10 15.95
N ALA A 665 -8.36 18.83 15.18
CA ALA A 665 -9.51 18.31 14.47
C ALA A 665 -9.70 19.09 13.15
N GLY A 666 -9.87 18.38 12.03
CA GLY A 666 -10.12 18.99 10.73
C GLY A 666 -9.31 18.35 9.60
N GLY A 667 -9.95 17.43 8.87
CA GLY A 667 -9.37 16.82 7.68
C GLY A 667 -8.19 15.89 7.94
N ILE A 668 -8.07 15.28 9.12
CA ILE A 668 -7.11 14.20 9.39
C ILE A 668 -7.67 12.92 8.80
N GLU A 669 -6.92 12.29 7.89
CA GLU A 669 -7.39 11.10 7.15
C GLU A 669 -6.32 10.02 6.92
N SER A 670 -5.11 10.24 7.43
CA SER A 670 -3.97 9.32 7.33
C SER A 670 -2.95 9.59 8.43
N ALA A 671 -1.99 8.67 8.62
CA ALA A 671 -0.85 8.90 9.49
C ALA A 671 -0.01 10.13 9.09
N GLU A 672 0.19 10.36 7.79
CA GLU A 672 0.95 11.49 7.25
C GLU A 672 0.27 12.83 7.59
N THR A 673 -1.04 12.92 7.34
CA THR A 673 -1.81 14.13 7.66
C THR A 673 -1.89 14.35 9.17
N GLY A 674 -1.99 13.27 9.96
CA GLY A 674 -1.87 13.32 11.42
C GLY A 674 -0.51 13.85 11.89
N LEU A 675 0.58 13.34 11.31
CA LEU A 675 1.95 13.78 11.62
C LEU A 675 2.15 15.27 11.29
N ALA A 676 1.52 15.79 10.23
CA ALA A 676 1.55 17.21 9.93
C ALA A 676 0.93 18.07 11.05
N PHE A 677 -0.14 17.60 11.70
CA PHE A 677 -0.72 18.28 12.86
C PHE A 677 0.15 18.18 14.11
N LEU A 678 0.81 17.04 14.33
CA LEU A 678 1.81 16.92 15.39
C LEU A 678 2.94 17.93 15.17
N TYR A 679 3.53 17.98 13.97
CA TYR A 679 4.53 18.97 13.59
C TYR A 679 4.05 20.43 13.76
N ALA A 680 2.76 20.69 13.54
CA ALA A 680 2.13 21.99 13.75
C ALA A 680 1.88 22.34 15.22
N GLY A 681 2.05 21.40 16.16
CA GLY A 681 1.98 21.65 17.60
C GLY A 681 0.83 20.96 18.36
N ALA A 682 0.05 20.09 17.70
CA ALA A 682 -0.95 19.27 18.39
C ALA A 682 -0.32 18.07 19.10
N SER A 683 -0.97 17.59 20.15
CA SER A 683 -0.55 16.38 20.89
C SER A 683 -1.36 15.15 20.50
N VAL A 684 -2.66 15.32 20.23
CA VAL A 684 -3.59 14.26 19.82
C VAL A 684 -4.49 14.72 18.68
N LEU A 685 -5.09 13.77 17.99
CA LEU A 685 -5.66 13.89 16.65
C LEU A 685 -7.09 13.33 16.61
N GLN A 686 -8.08 14.20 16.49
CA GLN A 686 -9.49 13.82 16.38
C GLN A 686 -9.91 13.60 14.92
N VAL A 687 -10.60 12.49 14.66
CA VAL A 687 -11.03 12.07 13.32
C VAL A 687 -12.55 11.94 13.26
N CYS A 688 -13.15 12.38 12.15
CA CYS A 688 -14.57 12.20 11.86
C CYS A 688 -14.78 11.80 10.40
N SER A 689 -14.51 12.73 9.47
CA SER A 689 -14.88 12.58 8.06
C SER A 689 -14.20 11.41 7.37
N ALA A 690 -12.98 11.04 7.78
CA ALA A 690 -12.30 9.86 7.24
C ALA A 690 -13.02 8.56 7.61
N VAL A 691 -13.53 8.45 8.84
CA VAL A 691 -14.38 7.33 9.28
C VAL A 691 -15.74 7.37 8.56
N GLN A 692 -16.29 8.55 8.27
CA GLN A 692 -17.52 8.66 7.46
C GLN A 692 -17.32 8.23 6.00
N ASN A 693 -16.13 8.46 5.44
CA ASN A 693 -15.74 7.98 4.11
C ASN A 693 -15.47 6.47 4.08
N GLN A 694 -15.15 5.87 5.23
CA GLN A 694 -14.71 4.49 5.36
C GLN A 694 -15.40 3.83 6.58
N ASP A 695 -14.64 3.47 7.61
CA ASP A 695 -15.10 2.80 8.82
C ASP A 695 -14.03 2.90 9.94
N TYR A 696 -14.21 2.19 11.06
CA TYR A 696 -13.30 2.28 12.22
C TYR A 696 -11.94 1.61 12.01
N THR A 697 -11.78 0.72 11.03
CA THR A 697 -10.54 -0.03 10.80
C THR A 697 -9.38 0.86 10.34
N VAL A 698 -9.67 2.07 9.83
CA VAL A 698 -8.64 3.04 9.40
C VAL A 698 -7.62 3.39 10.49
N VAL A 699 -7.94 3.17 11.77
CA VAL A 699 -6.97 3.37 12.85
C VAL A 699 -5.77 2.42 12.77
N GLU A 700 -5.94 1.23 12.19
CA GLU A 700 -4.84 0.29 11.95
C GLU A 700 -3.85 0.89 10.94
N ASP A 701 -4.34 1.46 9.83
CA ASP A 701 -3.54 2.21 8.86
C ASP A 701 -2.86 3.42 9.52
N TYR A 702 -3.57 4.16 10.36
CA TYR A 702 -3.01 5.34 11.02
C TYR A 702 -1.88 4.99 11.99
N CYS A 703 -2.06 3.92 12.77
CA CYS A 703 -1.06 3.48 13.72
C CYS A 703 0.16 2.89 13.03
N THR A 704 -0.02 1.99 12.06
CA THR A 704 1.09 1.38 11.30
C THR A 704 1.82 2.43 10.47
N GLY A 705 1.10 3.34 9.81
CA GLY A 705 1.68 4.46 9.07
C GLY A 705 2.48 5.43 9.97
N LEU A 706 2.00 5.75 11.18
CA LEU A 706 2.72 6.65 12.09
C LEU A 706 3.99 5.98 12.63
N ARG A 707 3.91 4.69 12.99
CA ARG A 707 5.08 3.89 13.37
C ARG A 707 6.12 3.89 12.24
N ALA A 708 5.70 3.66 11.00
CA ALA A 708 6.59 3.66 9.84
C ALA A 708 7.24 5.03 9.64
N LEU A 709 6.47 6.12 9.67
CA LEU A 709 7.01 7.48 9.51
C LEU A 709 8.05 7.83 10.58
N LEU A 710 7.81 7.48 11.85
CA LEU A 710 8.77 7.69 12.93
C LEU A 710 10.01 6.80 12.77
N TYR A 711 9.82 5.52 12.44
CA TYR A 711 10.93 4.58 12.21
C TYR A 711 11.85 5.07 11.09
N LEU A 712 11.28 5.45 9.94
CA LEU A 712 12.02 5.93 8.77
C LEU A 712 12.75 7.26 9.05
N LYS A 713 12.19 8.13 9.89
CA LYS A 713 12.87 9.35 10.33
C LYS A 713 14.16 9.07 11.13
N GLY A 714 14.23 7.94 11.83
CA GLY A 714 15.46 7.47 12.48
C GLY A 714 16.43 6.75 11.52
N ALA A 715 15.95 6.29 10.36
CA ALA A 715 16.74 5.55 9.39
C ALA A 715 17.59 6.48 8.50
N LYS A 716 18.85 6.73 8.91
CA LYS A 716 19.78 7.63 8.20
C LYS A 716 20.01 7.27 6.72
N SER A 717 19.92 6.00 6.36
CA SER A 717 20.05 5.53 4.96
C SER A 717 18.89 5.93 4.07
N LEU A 718 17.75 6.32 4.65
CA LEU A 718 16.51 6.70 3.95
C LEU A 718 16.19 8.19 4.13
N LYS A 719 17.18 9.00 4.52
CA LYS A 719 17.03 10.45 4.79
C LYS A 719 16.49 11.27 3.61
N ASP A 720 16.67 10.79 2.38
CA ASP A 720 16.28 11.47 1.15
C ASP A 720 14.84 11.08 0.72
N TRP A 721 14.17 10.21 1.48
CA TRP A 721 12.76 9.89 1.30
C TRP A 721 11.87 10.96 1.92
N ASP A 722 10.70 11.16 1.32
CA ASP A 722 9.63 11.96 1.92
C ASP A 722 8.64 11.05 2.63
N GLY A 723 8.84 10.86 3.93
CA GLY A 723 8.08 9.89 4.72
C GLY A 723 8.27 8.47 4.20
N GLN A 724 7.18 7.86 3.71
CA GLN A 724 7.19 6.52 3.12
C GLN A 724 7.40 6.52 1.59
N SER A 725 7.55 7.70 0.98
CA SER A 725 7.73 7.84 -0.46
C SER A 725 9.23 7.85 -0.83
N PRO A 726 9.71 6.87 -1.63
CA PRO A 726 11.08 6.92 -2.13
C PRO A 726 11.25 8.09 -3.11
N PRO A 727 12.50 8.56 -3.32
CA PRO A 727 12.81 9.49 -4.40
C PRO A 727 12.23 8.98 -5.73
N VAL A 728 11.55 9.87 -6.45
CA VAL A 728 10.91 9.51 -7.73
C VAL A 728 11.99 9.27 -8.78
N GLU A 729 12.10 8.03 -9.23
CA GLU A 729 13.00 7.67 -10.33
C GLU A 729 12.41 8.10 -11.67
N LYS A 730 13.28 8.50 -12.60
CA LYS A 730 12.87 8.80 -13.99
C LYS A 730 12.17 7.59 -14.63
N HIS A 731 10.90 7.78 -14.97
CA HIS A 731 10.04 6.70 -15.44
C HIS A 731 9.10 7.14 -16.56
N GLN A 732 8.57 6.16 -17.29
CA GLN A 732 7.35 6.28 -18.10
C GLN A 732 6.40 5.16 -17.71
N LYS A 733 5.14 5.51 -17.42
CA LYS A 733 4.13 4.57 -16.91
C LYS A 733 4.60 3.77 -15.67
N GLY A 734 5.35 4.42 -14.78
CA GLY A 734 5.94 3.78 -13.59
C GLY A 734 7.12 2.83 -13.84
N LYS A 735 7.59 2.68 -15.08
CA LYS A 735 8.73 1.83 -15.44
C LYS A 735 10.00 2.65 -15.64
N PRO A 736 11.15 2.25 -15.07
CA PRO A 736 12.43 2.93 -15.29
C PRO A 736 12.84 2.95 -16.77
N LEU A 737 13.53 4.02 -17.18
CA LEU A 737 13.97 4.21 -18.55
C LEU A 737 15.37 3.65 -18.80
N LEU A 738 15.62 3.14 -20.01
CA LEU A 738 16.94 2.67 -20.44
C LEU A 738 17.86 3.83 -20.89
N LEU A 739 17.30 4.81 -21.62
CA LEU A 739 18.03 5.93 -22.23
C LEU A 739 18.00 7.22 -21.38
N LYS A 740 18.10 7.11 -20.04
CA LYS A 740 17.96 8.24 -19.10
C LYS A 740 18.94 9.37 -19.44
N GLY A 741 18.42 10.57 -19.72
CA GLY A 741 19.20 11.77 -20.01
C GLY A 741 20.02 11.71 -21.29
N MET A 742 19.77 10.72 -22.17
CA MET A 742 20.57 10.50 -23.38
C MET A 742 19.92 11.09 -24.63
N VAL A 743 18.59 11.26 -24.65
CA VAL A 743 17.85 11.69 -25.84
C VAL A 743 16.62 12.54 -25.51
N ASP A 744 16.43 13.64 -26.24
CA ASP A 744 15.21 14.46 -26.22
C ASP A 744 14.16 13.93 -27.21
N LEU A 745 13.80 12.65 -27.06
CA LEU A 745 12.82 11.97 -27.93
C LEU A 745 11.55 11.63 -27.14
N PRO A 746 10.37 12.15 -27.53
CA PRO A 746 9.12 11.82 -26.88
C PRO A 746 8.65 10.40 -27.20
N ASN A 747 7.70 9.88 -26.42
CA ASN A 747 7.26 8.48 -26.47
C ASN A 747 6.09 8.24 -27.45
N PHE A 748 6.05 8.93 -28.60
CA PHE A 748 5.01 8.76 -29.62
C PHE A 748 5.54 8.90 -31.06
N GLY A 749 4.73 8.46 -32.04
CA GLY A 749 5.00 8.65 -33.47
C GLY A 749 6.37 8.12 -33.93
N LYS A 750 7.01 8.86 -34.85
CA LYS A 750 8.35 8.52 -35.39
C LYS A 750 9.42 8.44 -34.29
N TYR A 751 9.32 9.30 -33.26
CA TYR A 751 10.28 9.38 -32.17
C TYR A 751 10.28 8.12 -31.32
N ARG A 752 9.12 7.45 -31.13
CA ARG A 752 9.08 6.15 -30.45
C ARG A 752 9.81 5.06 -31.23
N GLY A 753 9.73 5.10 -32.57
CA GLY A 753 10.48 4.19 -33.44
C GLY A 753 11.98 4.40 -33.33
N GLU A 754 12.44 5.65 -33.41
CA GLU A 754 13.84 6.04 -33.22
C GLU A 754 14.35 5.63 -31.84
N ARG A 755 13.58 5.90 -30.79
CA ARG A 755 13.90 5.52 -29.42
C ARG A 755 14.01 3.99 -29.27
N THR A 756 13.08 3.24 -29.85
CA THR A 756 13.11 1.76 -29.84
C THR A 756 14.36 1.22 -30.53
N LYS A 757 14.80 1.85 -31.64
CA LYS A 757 16.04 1.48 -32.33
C LYS A 757 17.26 1.70 -31.42
N LEU A 758 17.35 2.85 -30.78
CA LEU A 758 18.43 3.15 -29.83
C LEU A 758 18.43 2.22 -28.61
N GLU A 759 17.25 1.91 -28.06
CA GLU A 759 17.08 0.93 -26.98
C GLU A 759 17.62 -0.45 -27.41
N LYS A 760 17.30 -0.89 -28.63
CA LYS A 760 17.84 -2.14 -29.20
C LYS A 760 19.35 -2.10 -29.39
N ASP A 761 19.89 -0.99 -29.90
CA ASP A 761 21.34 -0.83 -30.13
C ASP A 761 22.12 -0.87 -28.80
N VAL A 762 21.58 -0.27 -27.74
CA VAL A 762 22.17 -0.33 -26.39
C VAL A 762 22.17 -1.75 -25.85
N LEU A 763 21.04 -2.47 -25.96
CA LEU A 763 20.95 -3.88 -25.52
C LEU A 763 21.87 -4.80 -26.33
N ALA A 764 22.00 -4.56 -27.63
CA ALA A 764 22.89 -5.35 -28.49
C ALA A 764 24.37 -5.15 -28.14
N LYS A 765 24.78 -3.91 -27.81
CA LYS A 765 26.17 -3.57 -27.44
C LYS A 765 26.53 -4.02 -26.02
N ASN A 766 25.63 -3.80 -25.06
CA ASN A 766 25.92 -3.98 -23.64
C ASN A 766 25.44 -5.34 -23.10
N GLY A 767 24.74 -6.13 -23.91
CA GLY A 767 24.06 -7.35 -23.48
C GLY A 767 22.82 -7.05 -22.65
N PRO A 768 22.30 -8.06 -21.89
CA PRO A 768 21.23 -7.84 -20.93
C PRO A 768 21.59 -6.68 -20.01
N VAL A 769 20.65 -5.75 -19.78
CA VAL A 769 20.85 -4.59 -18.90
C VAL A 769 21.45 -5.10 -17.59
N PRO A 770 22.67 -4.67 -17.21
CA PRO A 770 23.19 -5.00 -15.89
C PRO A 770 22.25 -4.36 -14.88
N VAL A 771 21.46 -5.18 -14.20
CA VAL A 771 20.73 -4.72 -13.04
C VAL A 771 21.82 -4.39 -12.02
N GLU A 772 21.99 -3.13 -11.65
CA GLU A 772 22.56 -2.74 -10.35
C GLU A 772 21.65 -3.34 -9.28
N SER A 773 21.71 -4.66 -9.15
CA SER A 773 20.73 -5.44 -8.40
C SER A 773 21.16 -5.35 -6.96
N VAL A 774 20.44 -4.50 -6.23
CA VAL A 774 20.47 -4.47 -4.78
C VAL A 774 19.73 -5.73 -4.31
N PHE A 775 20.41 -6.88 -4.39
CA PHE A 775 19.98 -8.08 -3.69
C PHE A 775 19.82 -7.76 -2.21
N ALA A 776 18.94 -8.49 -1.51
CA ALA A 776 18.68 -8.25 -0.11
C ALA A 776 19.93 -8.58 0.73
N THR A 777 20.83 -7.60 0.84
CA THR A 777 21.89 -7.59 1.83
C THR A 777 21.34 -6.81 3.02
N ARG A 778 21.25 -7.47 4.17
CA ARG A 778 20.79 -6.86 5.43
C ARG A 778 21.95 -6.69 6.41
N PRO A 779 23.00 -5.90 6.08
CA PRO A 779 23.93 -5.46 7.12
C PRO A 779 23.11 -4.64 8.11
N ASP A 780 23.07 -5.08 9.37
CA ASP A 780 22.19 -4.60 10.45
C ASP A 780 21.86 -3.10 10.35
N THR A 781 20.71 -2.78 9.71
CA THR A 781 20.17 -1.43 9.56
C THR A 781 19.33 -1.04 10.76
N ALA A 782 19.62 -1.60 11.93
CA ALA A 782 18.91 -1.29 13.16
C ALA A 782 18.92 0.23 13.38
N VAL A 783 17.74 0.83 13.29
CA VAL A 783 17.52 2.23 13.66
C VAL A 783 17.82 2.33 15.15
N LYS A 784 18.93 2.97 15.50
CA LYS A 784 19.41 3.05 16.89
C LYS A 784 18.46 3.82 17.79
N GLU A 785 17.82 4.85 17.25
CA GLU A 785 16.91 5.73 17.99
C GLU A 785 15.76 6.16 17.07
N VAL A 786 14.54 5.79 17.46
CA VAL A 786 13.31 6.18 16.78
C VAL A 786 12.68 7.33 17.58
N PRO A 787 12.36 8.48 16.97
CA PRO A 787 11.68 9.57 17.66
C PRO A 787 10.32 9.12 18.21
N LYS A 788 9.98 9.55 19.42
CA LYS A 788 8.63 9.39 19.97
C LYS A 788 7.71 10.46 19.39
N VAL A 789 6.40 10.28 19.58
CA VAL A 789 5.40 11.31 19.25
C VAL A 789 5.74 12.64 19.94
N GLN A 790 6.15 12.60 21.21
CA GLN A 790 6.52 13.80 21.96
C GLN A 790 7.66 14.61 21.32
N ASP A 791 8.61 13.93 20.65
CA ASP A 791 9.81 14.56 20.07
C ASP A 791 9.53 15.30 18.75
N VAL A 792 8.38 15.01 18.11
CA VAL A 792 7.99 15.62 16.84
C VAL A 792 7.01 16.79 17.01
N ILE A 793 6.34 16.90 18.15
CA ILE A 793 5.33 17.93 18.41
C ILE A 793 5.94 19.34 18.23
N GLY A 794 5.33 20.15 17.37
CA GLY A 794 5.69 21.55 17.16
C GLY A 794 7.02 21.78 16.42
N THR A 795 7.68 20.73 15.92
CA THR A 795 9.00 20.87 15.26
C THR A 795 8.96 21.61 13.92
N ALA A 796 7.78 21.85 13.34
CA ALA A 796 7.62 22.71 12.15
C ALA A 796 7.41 24.19 12.48
N LEU A 797 7.11 24.55 13.73
CA LEU A 797 6.79 25.93 14.12
C LEU A 797 7.87 26.97 13.74
N PRO A 798 9.19 26.69 13.89
CA PRO A 798 10.22 27.67 13.49
C PRO A 798 10.22 28.01 11.98
N ARG A 799 9.56 27.20 11.15
CA ARG A 799 9.44 27.40 9.69
C ARG A 799 8.20 28.21 9.30
N ILE A 800 7.37 28.60 10.26
CA ILE A 800 6.10 29.30 10.04
C ILE A 800 6.19 30.70 10.66
N GLY A 801 6.18 31.73 9.83
CA GLY A 801 6.39 33.11 10.26
C GLY A 801 5.75 34.14 9.33
N ALA A 802 6.00 35.42 9.62
CA ALA A 802 5.54 36.54 8.82
C ALA A 802 6.24 36.57 7.44
N TYR A 803 5.57 37.11 6.43
CA TYR A 803 6.12 37.16 5.06
C TYR A 803 7.48 37.85 4.97
N VAL A 804 7.70 38.94 5.71
CA VAL A 804 8.96 39.71 5.66
C VAL A 804 10.16 38.96 6.24
N THR A 805 9.96 37.83 6.92
CA THR A 805 11.08 36.98 7.39
C THR A 805 11.51 35.96 6.33
N LEU A 806 10.86 35.91 5.16
CA LEU A 806 11.23 35.03 4.07
C LEU A 806 12.31 35.69 3.19
N ASP A 807 13.36 34.93 2.87
CA ASP A 807 14.46 35.41 2.04
C ASP A 807 14.01 35.54 0.57
N ASN A 808 13.80 36.77 0.12
CA ASN A 808 13.39 37.07 -1.25
C ASN A 808 14.57 37.14 -2.25
N LEU A 809 15.80 36.90 -1.81
CA LEU A 809 16.99 36.78 -2.66
C LEU A 809 17.23 35.32 -3.09
N GLN A 810 16.84 34.34 -2.26
CA GLN A 810 16.94 32.90 -2.56
C GLN A 810 15.80 32.42 -3.48
N GLN A 811 15.77 32.95 -4.70
CA GLN A 811 14.75 32.60 -5.71
C GLN A 811 15.02 31.24 -6.38
N LYS A 812 13.94 30.62 -6.85
CA LYS A 812 13.96 29.35 -7.58
C LYS A 812 13.41 29.53 -9.00
N VAL A 813 13.71 28.58 -9.87
CA VAL A 813 13.12 28.45 -11.21
C VAL A 813 12.66 27.02 -11.45
N ALA A 814 11.71 26.83 -12.35
CA ALA A 814 11.23 25.50 -12.72
C ALA A 814 12.22 24.82 -13.68
N LEU A 815 12.48 23.54 -13.45
CA LEU A 815 13.23 22.66 -14.33
C LEU A 815 12.34 21.48 -14.71
N ILE A 816 12.19 21.21 -16.00
CA ILE A 816 11.37 20.10 -16.50
C ILE A 816 12.27 18.95 -16.94
N ASP A 817 11.96 17.75 -16.48
CA ASP A 817 12.60 16.52 -16.94
C ASP A 817 11.89 15.96 -18.18
N ASN A 818 12.55 16.06 -19.34
CA ASN A 818 12.03 15.58 -20.62
C ASN A 818 11.76 14.07 -20.62
N ASP A 819 12.53 13.30 -19.84
CA ASP A 819 12.36 11.85 -19.74
C ASP A 819 11.02 11.46 -19.10
N MET A 820 10.56 12.27 -18.14
CA MET A 820 9.33 12.04 -17.38
C MET A 820 8.11 12.72 -18.01
N CYS A 821 8.34 13.68 -18.91
CA CYS A 821 7.27 14.42 -19.56
C CYS A 821 6.34 13.49 -20.37
N ILE A 822 5.03 13.74 -20.28
CA ILE A 822 4.01 13.10 -21.11
C ILE A 822 3.40 14.05 -22.14
N ASN A 823 4.06 15.16 -22.42
CA ASN A 823 3.76 16.06 -23.53
C ASN A 823 2.37 16.73 -23.48
N CYS A 824 1.75 16.83 -22.30
CA CYS A 824 0.37 17.35 -22.17
C CYS A 824 0.23 18.88 -22.34
N GLY A 825 1.32 19.64 -22.30
CA GLY A 825 1.30 21.11 -22.44
C GLY A 825 0.68 21.88 -21.27
N LYS A 826 0.25 21.25 -20.18
CA LYS A 826 -0.39 21.94 -19.03
C LYS A 826 0.52 23.00 -18.41
N CYS A 827 1.80 22.70 -18.24
CA CYS A 827 2.79 23.66 -17.72
C CYS A 827 2.88 24.91 -18.62
N TYR A 828 2.91 24.71 -19.93
CA TYR A 828 2.92 25.78 -20.93
C TYR A 828 1.65 26.64 -20.84
N MET A 829 0.46 26.02 -20.89
CA MET A 829 -0.82 26.74 -20.81
C MET A 829 -0.95 27.55 -19.52
N THR A 830 -0.63 26.95 -18.37
CA THR A 830 -0.69 27.66 -17.09
C THR A 830 0.33 28.79 -16.98
N CYS A 831 1.53 28.63 -17.54
CA CYS A 831 2.50 29.73 -17.55
C CYS A 831 2.08 30.87 -18.49
N ASN A 832 1.37 30.56 -19.57
CA ASN A 832 0.90 31.58 -20.50
C ASN A 832 -0.29 32.36 -19.97
N ASP A 833 -1.33 31.68 -19.50
CA ASP A 833 -2.61 32.32 -19.20
C ASP A 833 -2.77 32.62 -17.71
N SER A 834 -1.80 32.22 -16.89
CA SER A 834 -1.79 32.45 -15.43
C SER A 834 -0.39 32.76 -14.88
N GLY A 835 0.58 33.07 -15.75
CA GLY A 835 1.96 33.26 -15.37
C GLY A 835 2.69 34.32 -16.21
N TYR A 836 3.87 33.97 -16.69
CA TYR A 836 4.88 34.89 -17.23
C TYR A 836 5.34 34.52 -18.65
N GLN A 837 4.61 33.64 -19.35
CA GLN A 837 4.94 33.19 -20.71
C GLN A 837 6.39 32.69 -20.82
N ALA A 838 6.88 32.07 -19.74
CA ALA A 838 8.28 31.68 -19.57
C ALA A 838 8.57 30.24 -20.03
N ILE A 839 7.60 29.58 -20.67
CA ILE A 839 7.71 28.22 -21.16
C ILE A 839 7.46 28.24 -22.66
N THR A 840 8.37 27.64 -23.42
CA THR A 840 8.17 27.35 -24.86
C THR A 840 7.66 25.92 -25.00
N PHE A 841 6.84 25.65 -26.02
CA PHE A 841 6.30 24.32 -26.29
C PHE A 841 6.55 23.95 -27.75
N ASN A 842 7.37 22.92 -27.97
CA ASN A 842 7.78 22.55 -29.32
C ASN A 842 6.61 21.93 -30.11
N LYS A 843 6.34 22.44 -31.31
CA LYS A 843 5.21 22.00 -32.16
C LYS A 843 5.30 20.56 -32.68
N ASP A 844 6.50 20.00 -32.77
CA ASP A 844 6.74 18.69 -33.39
C ASP A 844 6.95 17.60 -32.34
N THR A 845 7.67 17.91 -31.25
CA THR A 845 7.96 16.97 -30.16
C THR A 845 7.02 17.12 -28.98
N HIS A 846 6.29 18.24 -28.88
CA HIS A 846 5.45 18.59 -27.73
C HIS A 846 6.24 18.56 -26.41
N LEU A 847 7.55 18.81 -26.45
CA LEU A 847 8.37 18.97 -25.26
C LEU A 847 8.36 20.44 -24.80
N PRO A 848 8.03 20.72 -23.53
CA PRO A 848 8.11 22.06 -22.97
C PRO A 848 9.55 22.40 -22.53
N ARG A 849 9.95 23.66 -22.66
CA ARG A 849 11.24 24.18 -22.16
C ARG A 849 11.07 25.49 -21.42
N VAL A 850 11.57 25.56 -20.20
CA VAL A 850 11.56 26.77 -19.38
C VAL A 850 12.68 27.71 -19.81
N THR A 851 12.35 28.99 -19.97
CA THR A 851 13.31 30.08 -20.17
C THR A 851 13.65 30.67 -18.81
N GLU A 852 14.82 30.34 -18.25
CA GLU A 852 15.24 30.74 -16.89
C GLU A 852 15.15 32.27 -16.67
N ASP A 853 15.49 33.06 -17.69
CA ASP A 853 15.44 34.51 -17.63
C ASP A 853 14.03 35.06 -17.34
N ASN A 854 13.00 34.43 -17.90
CA ASN A 854 11.61 34.86 -17.74
C ASN A 854 10.90 34.10 -16.61
N CYS A 855 11.46 32.97 -16.15
CA CYS A 855 10.88 32.19 -15.07
C CYS A 855 11.04 32.94 -13.73
N THR A 856 9.94 33.12 -13.03
CA THR A 856 9.88 33.82 -11.73
C THR A 856 9.78 32.87 -10.54
N GLY A 857 9.77 31.56 -10.77
CA GLY A 857 9.66 30.58 -9.67
C GLY A 857 8.27 30.48 -9.04
N CYS A 858 7.21 31.00 -9.66
CA CYS A 858 5.86 31.01 -9.09
C CYS A 858 5.26 29.61 -8.81
N THR A 859 5.90 28.55 -9.28
CA THR A 859 5.55 27.14 -8.99
C THR A 859 4.23 26.64 -9.61
N LEU A 860 3.42 27.47 -10.26
CA LEU A 860 2.16 27.03 -10.87
C LEU A 860 2.31 25.87 -11.88
N CYS A 861 3.37 25.88 -12.70
CA CYS A 861 3.62 24.81 -13.66
C CYS A 861 3.88 23.45 -12.97
N TYR A 862 4.60 23.45 -11.85
CA TYR A 862 4.81 22.28 -11.00
C TYR A 862 3.47 21.78 -10.43
N SER A 863 2.66 22.68 -9.87
CA SER A 863 1.39 22.35 -9.21
C SER A 863 0.33 21.73 -10.12
N VAL A 864 0.39 21.97 -11.44
CA VAL A 864 -0.56 21.42 -12.42
C VAL A 864 0.00 20.24 -13.22
N CYS A 865 1.25 19.87 -13.00
CA CYS A 865 1.88 18.78 -13.73
C CYS A 865 1.26 17.44 -13.29
N PRO A 866 0.80 16.58 -14.21
CA PRO A 866 0.17 15.31 -13.85
C PRO A 866 1.19 14.23 -13.44
N ILE A 867 2.49 14.48 -13.62
CA ILE A 867 3.55 13.53 -13.30
C ILE A 867 4.32 14.07 -12.08
N PRO A 868 4.23 13.40 -10.91
CA PRO A 868 5.00 13.78 -9.73
C PRO A 868 6.49 13.92 -10.04
N GLU A 869 7.12 14.98 -9.52
CA GLU A 869 8.56 15.28 -9.70
C GLU A 869 9.06 15.43 -11.16
N CYS A 870 8.19 15.42 -12.18
CA CYS A 870 8.59 15.72 -13.56
C CYS A 870 9.07 17.18 -13.70
N ILE A 871 8.54 18.07 -12.87
CA ILE A 871 9.03 19.45 -12.74
C ILE A 871 9.64 19.55 -11.35
N GLN A 872 10.77 20.25 -11.24
CA GLN A 872 11.41 20.53 -9.96
C GLN A 872 11.69 22.03 -9.82
N MET A 873 11.64 22.53 -8.58
CA MET A 873 11.97 23.92 -8.27
C MET A 873 13.42 24.01 -7.79
N VAL A 874 14.32 24.40 -8.68
CA VAL A 874 15.77 24.47 -8.45
C VAL A 874 16.23 25.90 -8.16
N PRO A 875 17.33 26.10 -7.42
CA PRO A 875 17.90 27.45 -7.22
C PRO A 875 18.20 28.14 -8.55
N ARG A 876 17.92 29.45 -8.64
CA ARG A 876 18.29 30.26 -9.81
C ARG A 876 19.81 30.36 -9.93
N THR A 877 20.37 30.15 -11.11
CA THR A 877 21.84 30.09 -11.32
C THR A 877 22.47 31.41 -11.78
N GLY A 878 21.64 32.40 -12.15
CA GLY A 878 22.06 33.78 -12.47
C GLY A 878 21.84 34.79 -11.34
N PRO A 879 22.31 36.06 -11.50
CA PRO A 879 22.09 37.10 -10.51
C PRO A 879 20.58 37.32 -10.28
N TRP A 880 20.22 37.67 -9.05
CA TRP A 880 18.86 38.09 -8.72
C TRP A 880 18.44 39.22 -9.67
N LYS A 881 17.35 39.01 -10.39
CA LYS A 881 16.74 40.03 -11.26
C LYS A 881 15.49 40.55 -10.56
N PRO A 882 15.28 41.87 -10.49
CA PRO A 882 14.02 42.41 -9.99
C PRO A 882 12.86 41.89 -10.84
N PRO A 883 11.65 41.78 -10.27
CA PRO A 883 10.47 41.38 -11.02
C PRO A 883 10.29 42.25 -12.26
N ASN A 884 9.79 41.68 -13.36
CA ASN A 884 9.43 42.50 -14.52
C ASN A 884 8.35 43.51 -14.09
N ARG A 885 8.74 44.78 -13.98
CA ARG A 885 7.86 45.88 -13.56
C ARG A 885 6.97 46.41 -14.68
N GLY A 886 7.13 45.91 -15.92
CA GLY A 886 6.50 46.44 -17.12
C GLY A 886 7.16 47.75 -17.57
N LEU A 887 7.12 48.78 -16.71
CA LEU A 887 7.83 50.05 -16.88
C LEU A 887 8.88 50.23 -15.78
N PRO A 888 10.05 50.83 -16.06
CA PRO A 888 11.05 51.13 -15.04
C PRO A 888 10.48 52.02 -13.93
N PRO A 889 10.61 51.63 -12.65
CA PRO A 889 10.14 52.46 -11.55
C PRO A 889 11.10 53.65 -11.34
N GLN A 890 10.59 54.77 -10.81
CA GLN A 890 11.44 55.91 -10.41
C GLN A 890 12.38 55.56 -9.24
N PHE A 891 12.02 54.54 -8.45
CA PHE A 891 12.79 54.01 -7.32
C PHE A 891 12.51 52.51 -7.20
N GLU A 892 13.55 51.68 -7.06
CA GLU A 892 13.39 50.27 -6.71
C GLU A 892 13.24 50.14 -5.18
N PRO A 893 12.09 49.67 -4.67
CA PRO A 893 11.94 49.43 -3.25
C PRO A 893 12.90 48.31 -2.81
N GLY A 894 13.91 48.68 -2.02
CA GLY A 894 14.75 47.69 -1.32
C GLY A 894 13.91 46.83 -0.36
N THR A 895 14.36 45.60 -0.12
CA THR A 895 13.77 44.69 0.86
C THR A 895 13.94 45.29 2.27
N PRO A 896 12.84 45.54 3.03
CA PRO A 896 12.94 45.96 4.42
C PRO A 896 13.72 44.90 5.22
N LYS A 897 14.72 45.33 6.01
CA LYS A 897 15.46 44.39 6.86
C LYS A 897 14.70 44.22 8.16
N VAL A 898 14.33 42.98 8.51
CA VAL A 898 13.80 42.70 9.85
C VAL A 898 14.93 42.87 10.87
N VAL A 899 14.82 43.90 11.72
CA VAL A 899 15.79 44.22 12.78
C VAL A 899 15.54 43.35 14.01
N LYS A 900 14.26 43.09 14.33
CA LYS A 900 13.85 42.26 15.47
C LYS A 900 12.45 41.68 15.22
N VAL A 901 12.09 40.59 15.89
CA VAL A 901 10.70 40.13 16.00
C VAL A 901 10.25 40.36 17.44
N ASP A 902 9.08 41.00 17.63
CA ASP A 902 8.54 41.30 18.96
C ASP A 902 7.99 40.05 19.67
N ALA A 903 7.54 40.20 20.91
CA ALA A 903 6.99 39.12 21.73
C ALA A 903 5.65 38.58 21.20
N GLN A 904 5.02 39.28 20.25
CA GLN A 904 3.76 38.94 19.60
C GLN A 904 4.01 38.26 18.25
N GLY A 905 5.27 38.14 17.81
CA GLY A 905 5.67 37.53 16.54
C GLY A 905 5.64 38.51 15.36
N TYR A 906 5.48 39.80 15.61
CA TYR A 906 5.52 40.82 14.56
C TYR A 906 6.97 41.23 14.26
N PRO A 907 7.35 41.28 12.99
CA PRO A 907 8.66 41.77 12.57
C PRO A 907 8.70 43.30 12.67
N ILE A 908 9.73 43.81 13.35
CA ILE A 908 10.15 45.21 13.39
C ILE A 908 11.19 45.36 12.28
N THR A 909 10.90 46.21 11.29
CA THR A 909 11.81 46.43 10.16
C THR A 909 12.74 47.61 10.41
N ASP A 910 13.76 47.80 9.57
CA ASP A 910 14.68 48.94 9.62
C ASP A 910 14.02 50.29 9.29
N LYS A 911 12.73 50.25 8.92
CA LYS A 911 11.89 51.41 8.63
C LYS A 911 10.85 51.71 9.70
N ASP A 912 10.68 50.81 10.67
CA ASP A 912 9.77 50.93 11.84
C ASP A 912 10.58 51.18 13.12
#